data_AF-A0A151ZGY8-F1
#
_entry.id   AF-A0A151ZGY8-F1
#
_cell.length_a   1.000
_cell.length_b   1.000
_cell.length_c   1.000
_cell.angle_alpha   90.00
_cell.angle_beta   90.00
_cell.angle_gamma   90.00
#
_symmetry.space_group_name_H-M   'P 1'
#
loop_
_entity.id
_entity.type
_entity.pdbx_description
1 polymer ?
#
loop_
_entity_poly.entity_id
_entity_poly.type
_entity_poly.pdbx_seq_one_letter_code
_entity_poly.pdbx_strand_id
1 'polypeptide(L)'
;MSLITHKKIYYINSHNRTNGTNSHFTTNIVFYPQDKFDRVVLLQATIPKSFYTVRRNLNTFTLTEGLQSSTITIPIGNYSRKSLQDTLQTLLNQSSPNNIIYSINWPNSKQPNTGKYTFTCSNVNNIQPIFTFTDKLFRQLGFNENTSNQFNNYILESTNVINLQSDSVIYIHSDICTNGVDDVLQEIYTSAGNPDFSNIHWENYDVESYSKQLVSGTNTTFTIYLADQDGNEINLNGVNMNLTLMLYKHNDISQLTRGYINYRLEKDNETIIVSKELDYRPLLVSEPEYEFTRLYPQSGTTSTTVANGGNETIFEIPPTKAFNFAKSWFQFQFILPSTAALIGFAYADFTPFFRQIQVYTKGGLNLMDHSNYNLHSKMVTKIKKSIVETMNSYNTAQYTSLQSYTPCYSSNNLPGVNGAAPTFNKRYDNTSPDKAYTEPAYLISGSTAANPVILNVTIPFSELYESILSVDKDIMLNETLQVRFVWDSLSNIGFGATAITNPTGGAAALALPVSNNVNNMEIHLAIEKNIDVVNNLQQKISSSEGFSLMIPYCFYNQTLLTGTNQSVTLRINRQNGMTLERIYHSLFAPSAVYTAIYNNNQASTGLDHFYTNLNNNRLTQYDLYPSQLDDYKILRPILLNSTVQTPNIHYYNWCWVEEFGDGSFDYNPDNVVSGIDLNLGEQKWDFVAFLNPASNLTHQSTIVCKRKLVITGNGLVLI
;
A
#
# COMPACT_ATOMS: atom_id res chain seq x y z
N MET A 1 -14.12 -2.04 -10.47
CA MET A 1 -14.50 -1.53 -11.81
C MET A 1 -14.35 -2.69 -12.78
N SER A 2 -15.37 -3.04 -13.59
CA SER A 2 -15.27 -4.20 -14.50
C SER A 2 -14.38 -3.85 -15.70
N LEU A 3 -13.25 -4.55 -15.85
CA LEU A 3 -12.28 -4.40 -16.95
C LEU A 3 -12.74 -5.09 -18.26
N ILE A 4 -13.98 -5.60 -18.29
CA ILE A 4 -14.58 -6.29 -19.43
C ILE A 4 -15.78 -5.48 -19.93
N THR A 5 -15.74 -5.07 -21.20
CA THR A 5 -16.80 -4.25 -21.83
C THR A 5 -17.88 -5.08 -22.52
N HIS A 6 -17.47 -6.16 -23.20
CA HIS A 6 -18.35 -7.11 -23.88
C HIS A 6 -17.79 -8.52 -23.70
N LYS A 7 -18.64 -9.51 -23.44
CA LYS A 7 -18.20 -10.91 -23.25
C LYS A 7 -19.20 -11.92 -23.76
N LYS A 8 -18.70 -13.10 -24.13
CA LYS A 8 -19.52 -14.25 -24.54
C LYS A 8 -18.85 -15.54 -24.10
N ILE A 9 -19.66 -16.48 -23.63
CA ILE A 9 -19.20 -17.75 -23.09
C ILE A 9 -19.59 -18.86 -24.07
N TYR A 10 -18.64 -19.77 -24.30
CA TYR A 10 -18.78 -20.91 -25.20
C TYR A 10 -18.49 -22.20 -24.42
N TYR A 11 -19.40 -23.16 -24.57
CA TYR A 11 -19.25 -24.48 -23.98
C TYR A 11 -18.83 -25.45 -25.08
N ILE A 12 -17.61 -25.98 -24.96
CA ILE A 12 -17.01 -26.89 -25.93
C ILE A 12 -17.01 -28.28 -25.31
N ASN A 13 -17.56 -29.23 -26.05
CA ASN A 13 -17.46 -30.65 -25.74
C ASN A 13 -16.79 -31.35 -26.92
N SER A 14 -15.65 -31.99 -26.67
CA SER A 14 -14.90 -32.73 -27.69
C SER A 14 -15.69 -33.87 -28.36
N HIS A 15 -16.79 -34.32 -27.74
CA HIS A 15 -17.74 -35.23 -28.38
C HIS A 15 -18.39 -34.61 -29.63
N ASN A 16 -18.66 -33.31 -29.59
CA ASN A 16 -19.30 -32.53 -30.66
C ASN A 16 -18.28 -31.92 -31.64
N ARG A 17 -17.06 -32.46 -31.68
CA ARG A 17 -16.01 -32.00 -32.59
C ARG A 17 -16.43 -32.14 -34.06
N THR A 18 -15.84 -31.30 -34.91
CA THR A 18 -16.02 -31.39 -36.37
C THR A 18 -15.06 -32.38 -37.01
N ASN A 19 -13.85 -32.52 -36.47
CA ASN A 19 -12.83 -33.47 -36.92
C ASN A 19 -11.89 -33.88 -35.76
N GLY A 20 -11.12 -34.95 -35.93
CA GLY A 20 -10.07 -35.38 -35.00
C GLY A 20 -10.51 -36.39 -33.93
N THR A 21 -9.78 -36.42 -32.81
CA THR A 21 -9.99 -37.29 -31.64
C THR A 21 -10.44 -36.48 -30.42
N ASN A 22 -10.88 -37.09 -29.33
CA ASN A 22 -11.30 -36.32 -28.15
C ASN A 22 -10.16 -35.55 -27.46
N SER A 23 -8.89 -35.90 -27.72
CA SER A 23 -7.70 -35.21 -27.21
C SER A 23 -7.09 -34.22 -28.18
N HIS A 24 -7.46 -34.28 -29.46
CA HIS A 24 -6.93 -33.43 -30.53
C HIS A 24 -8.03 -33.28 -31.59
N PHE A 25 -8.76 -32.16 -31.54
CA PHE A 25 -9.93 -31.95 -32.38
C PHE A 25 -10.07 -30.53 -32.88
N THR A 26 -10.89 -30.38 -33.90
CA THR A 26 -11.37 -29.11 -34.41
C THR A 26 -12.79 -28.86 -33.91
N THR A 27 -13.10 -27.62 -33.53
CA THR A 27 -14.42 -27.17 -33.13
C THR A 27 -14.78 -25.84 -33.77
N ASN A 28 -16.09 -25.62 -33.97
CA ASN A 28 -16.59 -24.37 -34.53
C ASN A 28 -17.13 -23.46 -33.42
N ILE A 29 -16.73 -22.20 -33.46
CA ILE A 29 -17.20 -21.12 -32.60
C ILE A 29 -17.80 -20.03 -33.50
N VAL A 30 -19.06 -19.69 -33.27
CA VAL A 30 -19.76 -18.69 -34.10
C VAL A 30 -19.51 -17.28 -33.56
N PHE A 31 -18.96 -16.43 -34.43
CA PHE A 31 -18.83 -14.98 -34.26
C PHE A 31 -20.02 -14.28 -34.91
N TYR A 32 -20.51 -13.21 -34.29
CA TYR A 32 -21.41 -12.28 -34.96
C TYR A 32 -20.65 -11.00 -35.33
N PRO A 33 -21.04 -10.26 -36.39
CA PRO A 33 -20.34 -9.04 -36.79
C PRO A 33 -20.20 -7.97 -35.69
N GLN A 34 -21.11 -7.96 -34.70
CA GLN A 34 -21.05 -7.08 -33.54
C GLN A 34 -20.08 -7.52 -32.43
N ASP A 35 -19.60 -8.77 -32.46
CA ASP A 35 -18.73 -9.35 -31.45
C ASP A 35 -17.27 -8.94 -31.69
N LYS A 36 -16.86 -7.78 -31.14
CA LYS A 36 -15.49 -7.26 -31.23
C LYS A 36 -14.59 -7.77 -30.09
N PHE A 37 -14.37 -9.08 -29.98
CA PHE A 37 -13.49 -9.64 -28.94
C PHE A 37 -12.01 -9.48 -29.28
N ASP A 38 -11.16 -9.31 -28.27
CA ASP A 38 -9.69 -9.26 -28.41
C ASP A 38 -8.95 -10.19 -27.44
N ARG A 39 -9.65 -10.73 -26.44
CA ARG A 39 -9.13 -11.68 -25.48
C ARG A 39 -9.94 -12.98 -25.46
N VAL A 40 -9.26 -14.06 -25.13
CA VAL A 40 -9.84 -15.38 -24.87
C VAL A 40 -9.26 -15.94 -23.59
N VAL A 41 -10.08 -16.61 -22.80
CA VAL A 41 -9.67 -17.25 -21.55
C VAL A 41 -10.45 -18.54 -21.34
N LEU A 42 -9.81 -19.56 -20.78
CA LEU A 42 -10.49 -20.74 -20.28
C LEU A 42 -11.04 -20.44 -18.88
N LEU A 43 -12.36 -20.57 -18.69
CA LEU A 43 -12.99 -20.40 -17.38
C LEU A 43 -12.96 -21.69 -16.57
N GLN A 44 -13.23 -22.82 -17.21
CA GLN A 44 -13.31 -24.13 -16.58
C GLN A 44 -12.93 -25.23 -17.56
N ALA A 45 -12.35 -26.31 -17.05
CA ALA A 45 -12.08 -27.53 -17.81
C ALA A 45 -12.42 -28.77 -17.00
N THR A 46 -12.98 -29.76 -17.68
CA THR A 46 -13.14 -31.12 -17.16
C THR A 46 -12.48 -32.08 -18.15
N ILE A 47 -11.34 -32.66 -17.74
CA ILE A 47 -10.52 -33.56 -18.57
C ILE A 47 -10.51 -34.96 -17.94
N PRO A 48 -10.93 -36.02 -18.65
CA PRO A 48 -10.86 -37.36 -18.13
C PRO A 48 -9.39 -37.83 -18.00
N LYS A 49 -9.00 -38.33 -16.83
CA LYS A 49 -7.69 -38.94 -16.58
C LYS A 49 -7.66 -40.39 -17.10
N SER A 50 -8.01 -40.56 -18.37
CA SER A 50 -8.10 -41.85 -19.05
C SER A 50 -6.79 -42.25 -19.74
N PHE A 51 -5.83 -41.34 -19.86
CA PHE A 51 -4.52 -41.59 -20.45
C PHE A 51 -3.67 -42.52 -19.59
N TYR A 52 -2.79 -43.28 -20.24
CA TYR A 52 -1.99 -44.31 -19.59
C TYR A 52 -0.65 -43.77 -19.08
N THR A 53 -0.15 -44.37 -17.99
CA THR A 53 1.19 -44.16 -17.45
C THR A 53 2.26 -44.79 -18.34
N VAL A 54 1.98 -45.95 -18.95
CA VAL A 54 2.79 -46.51 -20.05
C VAL A 54 2.04 -46.27 -21.36
N ARG A 55 2.55 -45.35 -22.18
CA ARG A 55 1.87 -44.84 -23.39
C ARG A 55 2.34 -45.55 -24.65
N ARG A 56 1.47 -45.56 -25.66
CA ARG A 56 1.83 -46.02 -27.01
C ARG A 56 2.99 -45.18 -27.54
N ASN A 57 3.94 -45.83 -28.20
CA ASN A 57 5.17 -45.24 -28.76
C ASN A 57 6.20 -44.74 -27.72
N LEU A 58 5.88 -44.78 -26.41
CA LEU A 58 6.75 -44.39 -25.30
C LEU A 58 6.98 -45.56 -24.31
N ASN A 59 6.84 -46.80 -24.77
CA ASN A 59 6.77 -48.01 -23.94
C ASN A 59 7.91 -49.02 -24.18
N THR A 60 9.07 -48.56 -24.64
CA THR A 60 10.20 -49.44 -24.99
C THR A 60 11.52 -48.97 -24.38
N PHE A 61 12.41 -49.90 -24.04
CA PHE A 61 13.82 -49.62 -23.74
C PHE A 61 14.72 -50.77 -24.23
N THR A 62 16.04 -50.57 -24.24
CA THR A 62 16.98 -51.58 -24.76
C THR A 62 17.68 -52.30 -23.61
N LEU A 63 17.64 -53.63 -23.64
CA LEU A 63 18.45 -54.52 -22.81
C LEU A 63 19.66 -54.99 -23.63
N THR A 64 20.86 -54.79 -23.11
CA THR A 64 22.11 -55.32 -23.72
C THR A 64 22.77 -56.30 -22.77
N GLU A 65 23.13 -57.47 -23.30
CA GLU A 65 23.82 -58.55 -22.61
C GLU A 65 25.07 -58.94 -23.43
N GLY A 66 26.24 -58.46 -23.01
CA GLY A 66 27.49 -58.68 -23.74
C GLY A 66 27.48 -57.95 -25.10
N LEU A 67 27.48 -58.71 -26.20
CA LEU A 67 27.43 -58.17 -27.57
C LEU A 67 26.02 -58.21 -28.20
N GLN A 68 25.02 -58.75 -27.48
CA GLN A 68 23.66 -58.89 -28.00
C GLN A 68 22.72 -57.91 -27.30
N SER A 69 21.77 -57.35 -28.06
CA SER A 69 20.75 -56.43 -27.54
C SER A 69 19.35 -56.88 -27.92
N SER A 70 18.38 -56.66 -27.04
CA SER A 70 16.96 -56.87 -27.28
C SER A 70 16.14 -55.65 -26.84
N THR A 71 15.08 -55.35 -27.58
CA THR A 71 14.15 -54.28 -27.23
C THR A 71 13.04 -54.84 -26.36
N ILE A 72 12.92 -54.32 -25.14
CA ILE A 72 11.86 -54.67 -24.21
C ILE A 72 10.67 -53.73 -24.45
N THR A 73 9.51 -54.30 -24.77
CA THR A 73 8.26 -53.54 -24.98
C THR A 73 7.27 -53.84 -23.87
N ILE A 74 6.99 -52.86 -23.01
CA ILE A 74 5.97 -52.99 -21.95
C ILE A 74 4.59 -52.73 -22.57
N PRO A 75 3.56 -53.57 -22.34
CA PRO A 75 2.22 -53.30 -22.84
C PRO A 75 1.68 -51.95 -22.35
N ILE A 76 0.92 -51.25 -23.19
CA ILE A 76 0.31 -49.97 -22.80
C ILE A 76 -0.71 -50.17 -21.68
N GLY A 77 -0.78 -49.24 -20.73
CA GLY A 77 -1.74 -49.31 -19.63
C GLY A 77 -1.29 -48.60 -18.35
N ASN A 78 -2.15 -48.68 -17.33
CA ASN A 78 -1.85 -48.22 -15.98
C ASN A 78 -1.35 -49.37 -15.11
N TYR A 79 -0.25 -49.12 -14.41
CA TYR A 79 0.38 -50.14 -13.58
C TYR A 79 0.52 -49.69 -12.14
N SER A 80 0.20 -50.60 -11.22
CA SER A 80 0.70 -50.53 -9.86
C SER A 80 2.18 -50.94 -9.83
N ARG A 81 2.90 -50.59 -8.76
CA ARG A 81 4.28 -51.05 -8.55
C ARG A 81 4.42 -52.58 -8.66
N LYS A 82 3.44 -53.35 -8.17
CA LYS A 82 3.47 -54.81 -8.26
C LYS A 82 3.17 -55.32 -9.68
N SER A 83 2.15 -54.79 -10.34
CA SER A 83 1.81 -55.25 -11.69
C SER A 83 2.87 -54.88 -12.73
N LEU A 84 3.56 -53.73 -12.57
CA LEU A 84 4.71 -53.38 -13.41
C LEU A 84 5.90 -54.33 -13.16
N GLN A 85 6.21 -54.63 -11.90
CA GLN A 85 7.25 -55.58 -11.52
C GLN A 85 7.03 -56.95 -12.18
N ASP A 86 5.83 -57.53 -12.05
CA ASP A 86 5.54 -58.87 -12.58
C ASP A 86 5.58 -58.92 -14.11
N THR A 87 5.04 -57.88 -14.76
CA THR A 87 5.04 -57.76 -16.21
C THR A 87 6.46 -57.61 -16.75
N LEU A 88 7.24 -56.69 -16.17
CA LEU A 88 8.61 -56.42 -16.61
C LEU A 88 9.53 -57.61 -16.37
N GLN A 89 9.43 -58.28 -15.23
CA GLN A 89 10.23 -59.48 -14.95
C GLN A 89 9.95 -60.60 -15.96
N THR A 90 8.68 -60.80 -16.31
CA THR A 90 8.28 -61.79 -17.32
C THR A 90 8.89 -61.44 -18.69
N LEU A 91 8.78 -60.18 -19.11
CA LEU A 91 9.30 -59.72 -20.40
C LEU A 91 10.82 -59.82 -20.48
N LEU A 92 11.54 -59.42 -19.42
CA LEU A 92 13.00 -59.53 -19.35
C LEU A 92 13.46 -60.98 -19.50
N ASN A 93 12.83 -61.92 -18.80
CA ASN A 93 13.19 -63.34 -18.87
C ASN A 93 12.84 -63.98 -20.23
N GLN A 94 11.76 -63.53 -20.87
CA GLN A 94 11.39 -64.00 -22.22
C GLN A 94 12.29 -63.43 -23.31
N SER A 95 12.80 -62.22 -23.12
CA SER A 95 13.51 -61.45 -24.15
C SER A 95 15.03 -61.40 -23.92
N SER A 96 15.54 -62.14 -22.94
CA SER A 96 16.97 -62.23 -22.61
C SER A 96 17.73 -63.00 -23.71
N PRO A 97 18.65 -62.35 -24.45
CA PRO A 97 19.41 -63.01 -25.51
C PRO A 97 20.30 -64.17 -25.02
N ASN A 98 20.81 -64.10 -23.79
CA ASN A 98 21.70 -65.11 -23.19
C ASN A 98 21.01 -65.97 -22.12
N ASN A 99 19.68 -65.95 -22.02
CA ASN A 99 18.90 -66.69 -21.01
C ASN A 99 19.28 -66.34 -19.56
N ILE A 100 19.62 -65.07 -19.31
CA ILE A 100 19.82 -64.50 -17.98
C ILE A 100 18.44 -64.39 -17.29
N ILE A 101 18.39 -64.80 -16.02
CA ILE A 101 17.15 -64.79 -15.23
C ILE A 101 17.17 -63.54 -14.34
N TYR A 102 16.22 -62.64 -14.59
CA TYR A 102 15.98 -61.41 -13.86
C TYR A 102 14.92 -61.59 -12.77
N SER A 103 15.16 -60.92 -11.63
CA SER A 103 14.21 -60.73 -10.54
C SER A 103 14.19 -59.27 -10.14
N ILE A 104 12.99 -58.73 -9.94
CA ILE A 104 12.77 -57.32 -9.56
C ILE A 104 12.17 -57.29 -8.15
N ASN A 105 12.77 -56.52 -7.26
CA ASN A 105 12.36 -56.41 -5.86
C ASN A 105 12.21 -54.94 -5.44
N TRP A 106 11.50 -54.72 -4.34
CA TRP A 106 11.41 -53.43 -3.66
C TRP A 106 11.19 -53.63 -2.14
N PRO A 107 11.54 -52.65 -1.28
CA PRO A 107 11.47 -52.80 0.17
C PRO A 107 10.06 -53.15 0.68
N ASN A 108 9.94 -54.22 1.47
CA ASN A 108 8.65 -54.62 2.06
C ASN A 108 8.26 -53.72 3.25
N SER A 109 7.07 -53.95 3.84
CA SER A 109 6.55 -53.13 4.96
C SER A 109 7.41 -53.14 6.24
N LYS A 110 8.46 -53.98 6.30
CA LYS A 110 9.43 -54.05 7.41
C LYS A 110 10.74 -53.32 7.10
N GLN A 111 10.87 -52.72 5.92
CA GLN A 111 12.06 -52.01 5.45
C GLN A 111 11.69 -50.56 5.06
N PRO A 112 12.63 -49.59 5.14
CA PRO A 112 12.39 -48.24 4.67
C PRO A 112 11.97 -48.23 3.19
N ASN A 113 10.80 -47.68 2.89
CA ASN A 113 10.30 -47.60 1.51
C ASN A 113 11.04 -46.50 0.75
N THR A 114 11.99 -46.89 -0.10
CA THR A 114 12.77 -45.97 -0.94
C THR A 114 12.05 -45.55 -2.22
N GLY A 115 10.91 -46.17 -2.55
CA GLY A 115 10.22 -45.91 -3.82
C GLY A 115 10.96 -46.40 -5.09
N LYS A 116 12.06 -47.14 -4.95
CA LYS A 116 12.92 -47.61 -6.07
C LYS A 116 12.74 -49.08 -6.42
N TYR A 117 13.11 -49.51 -7.62
CA TYR A 117 13.28 -50.93 -7.94
C TYR A 117 14.74 -51.37 -7.75
N THR A 118 14.90 -52.61 -7.30
CA THR A 118 16.18 -53.33 -7.29
C THR A 118 16.06 -54.52 -8.23
N PHE A 119 16.83 -54.48 -9.31
CA PHE A 119 16.95 -55.54 -10.30
C PHE A 119 18.13 -56.43 -9.91
N THR A 120 17.92 -57.74 -9.98
CA THR A 120 18.95 -58.75 -9.72
C THR A 120 18.92 -59.76 -10.86
N CYS A 121 20.08 -60.28 -11.25
CA CYS A 121 20.17 -61.30 -12.28
C CYS A 121 20.94 -62.54 -11.82
N SER A 122 20.57 -63.70 -12.37
CA SER A 122 21.21 -65.00 -12.16
C SER A 122 21.37 -65.71 -13.50
N ASN A 123 22.17 -66.79 -13.54
CA ASN A 123 22.56 -67.47 -14.79
C ASN A 123 23.33 -66.54 -15.77
N VAL A 124 24.26 -65.76 -15.22
CA VAL A 124 24.86 -64.58 -15.87
C VAL A 124 26.10 -64.85 -16.72
N ASN A 125 26.73 -66.03 -16.67
CA ASN A 125 27.95 -66.37 -17.43
C ASN A 125 29.03 -65.25 -17.45
N ASN A 126 29.20 -64.51 -16.34
CA ASN A 126 30.07 -63.32 -16.20
C ASN A 126 29.71 -62.11 -17.09
N ILE A 127 28.50 -62.06 -17.65
CA ILE A 127 27.96 -60.92 -18.40
C ILE A 127 27.25 -59.99 -17.42
N GLN A 128 27.58 -58.68 -17.47
CA GLN A 128 26.82 -57.64 -16.77
C GLN A 128 25.81 -57.01 -17.74
N PRO A 129 24.49 -57.16 -17.53
CA PRO A 129 23.51 -56.51 -18.37
C PRO A 129 23.57 -54.98 -18.29
N ILE A 130 23.05 -54.31 -19.32
CA ILE A 130 22.92 -52.85 -19.39
C ILE A 130 21.50 -52.50 -19.81
N PHE A 131 20.84 -51.64 -19.04
CA PHE A 131 19.58 -51.00 -19.45
C PHE A 131 19.85 -49.64 -20.06
N THR A 132 19.46 -49.45 -21.32
CA THR A 132 19.63 -48.19 -22.03
C THR A 132 18.29 -47.52 -22.25
N PHE A 133 18.16 -46.29 -21.73
CA PHE A 133 17.00 -45.42 -21.89
C PHE A 133 17.39 -44.20 -22.70
N THR A 134 16.75 -44.00 -23.84
CA THR A 134 16.86 -42.78 -24.65
C THR A 134 15.89 -41.74 -24.14
N ASP A 135 14.62 -41.83 -24.54
CA ASP A 135 13.55 -40.86 -24.37
C ASP A 135 12.30 -41.47 -23.71
N LYS A 136 12.35 -42.76 -23.34
CA LYS A 136 11.17 -43.59 -22.98
C LYS A 136 11.39 -44.38 -21.72
N LEU A 137 10.30 -44.63 -20.97
CA LEU A 137 10.21 -45.45 -19.76
C LEU A 137 11.15 -45.09 -18.58
N PHE A 138 12.07 -44.15 -18.75
CA PHE A 138 13.06 -43.79 -17.73
C PHE A 138 12.39 -43.33 -16.42
N ARG A 139 11.30 -42.55 -16.50
CA ARG A 139 10.55 -42.10 -15.30
C ARG A 139 9.85 -43.26 -14.59
N GLN A 140 9.18 -44.13 -15.35
CA GLN A 140 8.43 -45.28 -14.82
C GLN A 140 9.35 -46.31 -14.15
N LEU A 141 10.62 -46.37 -14.57
CA LEU A 141 11.62 -47.29 -14.04
C LEU A 141 12.64 -46.62 -13.10
N GLY A 142 12.55 -45.31 -12.90
CA GLY A 142 13.37 -44.56 -11.95
C GLY A 142 14.82 -44.34 -12.41
N PHE A 143 15.04 -44.10 -13.70
CA PHE A 143 16.35 -43.76 -14.28
C PHE A 143 16.32 -42.36 -14.90
N ASN A 144 17.48 -41.84 -15.26
CA ASN A 144 17.60 -40.57 -15.97
C ASN A 144 17.43 -40.79 -17.48
N GLU A 145 16.94 -39.77 -18.18
CA GLU A 145 16.86 -39.74 -19.64
C GLU A 145 18.25 -39.83 -20.27
N ASN A 146 18.35 -40.45 -21.46
CA ASN A 146 19.60 -40.62 -22.22
C ASN A 146 20.74 -41.27 -21.43
N THR A 147 20.42 -42.28 -20.61
CA THR A 147 21.41 -43.01 -19.79
C THR A 147 21.49 -44.49 -20.08
N SER A 148 22.71 -45.04 -19.91
CA SER A 148 22.98 -46.47 -19.89
C SER A 148 23.32 -46.89 -18.46
N ASN A 149 22.57 -47.84 -17.92
CA ASN A 149 22.62 -48.26 -16.52
C ASN A 149 23.10 -49.71 -16.46
N GLN A 150 24.39 -49.88 -16.17
CA GLN A 150 25.04 -51.19 -16.10
C GLN A 150 24.82 -51.84 -14.73
N PHE A 151 24.55 -53.13 -14.72
CA PHE A 151 24.51 -53.94 -13.50
C PHE A 151 25.92 -54.05 -12.91
N ASN A 152 26.02 -53.82 -11.59
CA ASN A 152 27.28 -53.97 -10.84
C ASN A 152 27.12 -55.13 -9.87
N ASN A 153 28.00 -56.14 -9.99
CA ASN A 153 27.87 -57.39 -9.25
C ASN A 153 26.47 -58.02 -9.39
N TYR A 154 25.91 -57.98 -10.60
CA TYR A 154 24.60 -58.57 -10.93
C TYR A 154 23.40 -57.90 -10.23
N ILE A 155 23.59 -56.68 -9.72
CA ILE A 155 22.57 -55.86 -9.08
C ILE A 155 22.51 -54.50 -9.77
N LEU A 156 21.32 -53.99 -10.02
CA LEU A 156 21.06 -52.62 -10.46
C LEU A 156 19.93 -52.04 -9.62
N GLU A 157 20.11 -50.84 -9.07
CA GLU A 157 19.05 -50.11 -8.38
C GLU A 157 18.62 -48.90 -9.24
N SER A 158 17.33 -48.58 -9.27
CA SER A 158 16.83 -47.33 -9.84
C SER A 158 17.54 -46.12 -9.20
N THR A 159 18.07 -45.23 -10.03
CA THR A 159 18.71 -44.00 -9.58
C THR A 159 17.74 -43.09 -8.83
N ASN A 160 16.51 -42.97 -9.34
CA ASN A 160 15.42 -42.15 -8.85
C ASN A 160 14.23 -43.00 -8.37
N VAL A 161 13.31 -42.39 -7.63
CA VAL A 161 12.01 -42.99 -7.30
C VAL A 161 11.24 -43.27 -8.59
N ILE A 162 10.59 -44.43 -8.67
CA ILE A 162 9.76 -44.75 -9.84
C ILE A 162 8.55 -43.80 -9.88
N ASN A 163 8.27 -43.23 -11.05
CA ASN A 163 7.11 -42.38 -11.24
C ASN A 163 6.03 -43.14 -12.02
N LEU A 164 5.03 -43.63 -11.28
CA LEU A 164 3.83 -44.28 -11.82
C LEU A 164 2.60 -43.36 -11.71
N GLN A 165 2.79 -42.09 -11.34
CA GLN A 165 1.74 -41.10 -11.52
C GLN A 165 1.79 -40.65 -12.97
N SER A 166 0.63 -40.54 -13.61
CA SER A 166 0.53 -39.91 -14.92
C SER A 166 0.94 -38.43 -14.82
N ASP A 167 1.42 -37.82 -15.90
CA ASP A 167 2.03 -36.48 -15.89
C ASP A 167 1.28 -35.46 -15.05
N SER A 168 2.04 -34.70 -14.26
CA SER A 168 1.51 -33.77 -13.26
C SER A 168 1.04 -32.44 -13.85
N VAL A 169 1.39 -32.17 -15.11
CA VAL A 169 1.08 -30.94 -15.84
C VAL A 169 0.52 -31.30 -17.20
N ILE A 170 -0.63 -30.72 -17.53
CA ILE A 170 -1.29 -30.84 -18.82
C ILE A 170 -1.39 -29.45 -19.42
N TYR A 171 -0.95 -29.30 -20.67
CA TYR A 171 -1.14 -28.09 -21.44
C TYR A 171 -2.31 -28.28 -22.41
N ILE A 172 -3.24 -27.32 -22.39
CA ILE A 172 -4.27 -27.20 -23.43
C ILE A 172 -3.74 -26.20 -24.45
N HIS A 173 -3.55 -26.67 -25.68
CA HIS A 173 -3.14 -25.84 -26.80
C HIS A 173 -4.35 -25.48 -27.66
N SER A 174 -4.37 -24.26 -28.19
CA SER A 174 -5.34 -23.87 -29.21
C SER A 174 -4.90 -22.70 -30.07
N ASP A 175 -5.11 -22.83 -31.39
CA ASP A 175 -4.87 -21.81 -32.40
C ASP A 175 -5.84 -20.60 -32.32
N ILE A 176 -6.80 -20.62 -31.41
CA ILE A 176 -7.64 -19.46 -31.08
C ILE A 176 -6.83 -18.33 -30.43
N CYS A 177 -5.75 -18.68 -29.74
CA CYS A 177 -5.01 -17.78 -28.89
C CYS A 177 -3.51 -17.77 -29.21
N THR A 178 -2.84 -16.70 -28.78
CA THR A 178 -1.39 -16.61 -28.77
C THR A 178 -0.90 -16.09 -27.43
N ASN A 179 0.18 -16.69 -26.95
CA ASN A 179 0.96 -16.22 -25.80
C ASN A 179 2.25 -15.51 -26.25
N GLY A 180 2.30 -15.03 -27.50
CA GLY A 180 3.46 -14.38 -28.12
C GLY A 180 4.41 -15.36 -28.81
N VAL A 181 4.80 -16.44 -28.12
CA VAL A 181 5.74 -17.46 -28.65
C VAL A 181 5.15 -18.87 -28.77
N ASP A 182 4.01 -19.13 -28.13
CA ASP A 182 3.30 -20.42 -28.13
C ASP A 182 1.77 -20.24 -28.30
N ASP A 183 1.07 -21.35 -28.46
CA ASP A 183 -0.38 -21.50 -28.58
C ASP A 183 -1.03 -22.10 -27.31
N VAL A 184 -0.36 -21.99 -26.16
CA VAL A 184 -0.87 -22.53 -24.89
C VAL A 184 -2.02 -21.67 -24.38
N LEU A 185 -3.21 -22.27 -24.35
CA LEU A 185 -4.42 -21.64 -23.83
C LEU A 185 -4.45 -21.70 -22.30
N GLN A 186 -4.09 -22.84 -21.70
CA GLN A 186 -4.06 -23.01 -20.25
C GLN A 186 -3.14 -24.17 -19.83
N GLU A 187 -2.37 -23.95 -18.76
CA GLU A 187 -1.69 -25.02 -18.01
C GLU A 187 -2.57 -25.52 -16.84
N ILE A 188 -2.64 -26.83 -16.66
CA ILE A 188 -3.44 -27.49 -15.63
C ILE A 188 -2.56 -28.46 -14.86
N TYR A 189 -2.42 -28.20 -13.55
CA TYR A 189 -1.77 -29.13 -12.64
C TYR A 189 -2.77 -30.17 -12.15
N THR A 190 -2.45 -31.45 -12.32
CA THR A 190 -3.27 -32.52 -11.76
C THR A 190 -3.04 -32.57 -10.25
N SER A 191 -4.10 -32.35 -9.46
CA SER A 191 -3.98 -32.39 -8.00
C SER A 191 -3.66 -33.81 -7.51
N ALA A 192 -3.00 -33.93 -6.35
CA ALA A 192 -2.62 -35.22 -5.74
C ALA A 192 -3.81 -36.14 -5.38
N GLY A 193 -5.06 -35.71 -5.64
CA GLY A 193 -6.29 -36.43 -5.34
C GLY A 193 -7.07 -36.97 -6.54
N ASN A 194 -6.60 -36.81 -7.79
CA ASN A 194 -7.31 -37.35 -8.97
C ASN A 194 -6.82 -38.78 -9.30
N PRO A 195 -7.57 -39.84 -8.94
CA PRO A 195 -7.16 -41.21 -9.26
C PRO A 195 -7.23 -41.47 -10.77
N ASP A 196 -6.48 -42.45 -11.24
CA ASP A 196 -6.57 -42.89 -12.63
C ASP A 196 -8.01 -43.26 -12.99
N PHE A 197 -8.42 -42.91 -14.21
CA PHE A 197 -9.80 -43.08 -14.72
C PHE A 197 -10.86 -42.19 -14.03
N SER A 198 -10.45 -41.15 -13.28
CA SER A 198 -11.36 -40.08 -12.82
C SER A 198 -11.41 -38.91 -13.80
N ASN A 199 -12.04 -37.80 -13.38
CA ASN A 199 -11.95 -36.51 -14.06
C ASN A 199 -11.00 -35.57 -13.30
N ILE A 200 -10.30 -34.73 -14.05
CA ILE A 200 -9.57 -33.55 -13.59
C ILE A 200 -10.51 -32.37 -13.78
N HIS A 201 -10.75 -31.61 -12.70
CA HIS A 201 -11.55 -30.40 -12.71
C HIS A 201 -10.64 -29.20 -12.46
N TRP A 202 -10.69 -28.23 -13.35
CA TRP A 202 -9.95 -26.99 -13.23
C TRP A 202 -10.90 -25.81 -13.40
N GLU A 203 -10.71 -24.80 -12.56
CA GLU A 203 -11.47 -23.54 -12.58
C GLU A 203 -10.50 -22.36 -12.54
N ASN A 204 -10.83 -21.32 -13.29
CA ASN A 204 -10.02 -20.12 -13.36
C ASN A 204 -10.31 -19.18 -12.18
N TYR A 205 -9.27 -18.84 -11.41
CA TYR A 205 -9.36 -17.91 -10.28
C TYR A 205 -9.14 -16.44 -10.67
N ASP A 206 -8.49 -16.19 -11.81
CA ASP A 206 -8.15 -14.86 -12.30
C ASP A 206 -8.24 -14.79 -13.83
N VAL A 207 -9.41 -14.36 -14.30
CA VAL A 207 -9.70 -14.17 -15.73
C VAL A 207 -8.66 -13.30 -16.43
N GLU A 208 -8.10 -12.30 -15.76
CA GLU A 208 -7.22 -11.31 -16.40
C GLU A 208 -5.82 -11.89 -16.61
N SER A 209 -5.20 -12.41 -15.56
CA SER A 209 -3.84 -12.97 -15.62
C SER A 209 -3.73 -14.20 -16.52
N TYR A 210 -4.81 -14.98 -16.63
CA TYR A 210 -4.88 -16.15 -17.49
C TYR A 210 -5.44 -15.85 -18.90
N SER A 211 -5.81 -14.60 -19.19
CA SER A 211 -6.28 -14.24 -20.53
C SER A 211 -5.16 -14.25 -21.57
N LYS A 212 -5.49 -14.72 -22.77
CA LYS A 212 -4.60 -14.75 -23.93
C LYS A 212 -5.13 -13.82 -25.02
N GLN A 213 -4.22 -13.37 -25.89
CA GLN A 213 -4.61 -12.56 -27.04
C GLN A 213 -5.32 -13.43 -28.06
N LEU A 214 -6.48 -12.98 -28.55
CA LEU A 214 -7.21 -13.65 -29.62
C LEU A 214 -6.46 -13.43 -30.94
N VAL A 215 -6.14 -14.52 -31.66
CA VAL A 215 -5.34 -14.45 -32.91
C VAL A 215 -6.17 -13.93 -34.09
N SER A 216 -7.45 -14.33 -34.16
CA SER A 216 -8.36 -13.90 -35.22
C SER A 216 -9.78 -13.77 -34.68
N GLY A 217 -10.40 -12.62 -34.92
CA GLY A 217 -11.83 -12.39 -34.63
C GLY A 217 -12.77 -12.84 -35.75
N THR A 218 -12.25 -13.40 -36.85
CA THR A 218 -13.03 -13.80 -38.02
C THR A 218 -12.99 -15.29 -38.29
N ASN A 219 -11.93 -15.99 -37.86
CA ASN A 219 -11.87 -17.44 -38.00
C ASN A 219 -12.89 -18.08 -37.05
N THR A 220 -13.76 -18.95 -37.55
CA THR A 220 -14.79 -19.65 -36.77
C THR A 220 -14.38 -21.06 -36.37
N THR A 221 -13.24 -21.54 -36.85
CA THR A 221 -12.82 -22.94 -36.71
C THR A 221 -11.46 -22.99 -36.03
N PHE A 222 -11.37 -23.69 -34.91
CA PHE A 222 -10.17 -23.75 -34.07
C PHE A 222 -9.81 -25.18 -33.71
N THR A 223 -8.51 -25.43 -33.62
CA THR A 223 -7.93 -26.70 -33.18
C THR A 223 -7.60 -26.63 -31.70
N ILE A 224 -7.92 -27.69 -30.96
CA ILE A 224 -7.60 -27.87 -29.55
C ILE A 224 -6.92 -29.22 -29.37
N TYR A 225 -5.76 -29.25 -28.71
CA TYR A 225 -5.09 -30.50 -28.36
C TYR A 225 -4.45 -30.45 -26.96
N LEU A 226 -4.21 -31.63 -26.39
CA LEU A 226 -3.56 -31.80 -25.09
C LEU A 226 -2.13 -32.28 -25.24
N ALA A 227 -1.20 -31.65 -24.54
CA ALA A 227 0.18 -32.08 -24.44
C ALA A 227 0.63 -32.23 -22.98
N ASP A 228 1.61 -33.11 -22.76
CA ASP A 228 2.30 -33.22 -21.47
C ASP A 228 3.45 -32.19 -21.36
N GLN A 229 4.15 -32.24 -20.22
CA GLN A 229 5.27 -31.35 -19.92
C GLN A 229 6.48 -31.48 -20.87
N ASP A 230 6.56 -32.56 -21.66
CA ASP A 230 7.62 -32.77 -22.64
C ASP A 230 7.14 -32.50 -24.08
N GLY A 231 5.91 -32.00 -24.24
CA GLY A 231 5.30 -31.70 -25.54
C GLY A 231 4.72 -32.92 -26.27
N ASN A 232 4.60 -34.08 -25.61
CA ASN A 232 3.97 -35.25 -26.23
C ASN A 232 2.45 -35.17 -26.11
N GLU A 233 1.75 -35.55 -27.19
CA GLU A 233 0.28 -35.54 -27.21
C GLU A 233 -0.33 -36.54 -26.20
N ILE A 234 -1.29 -36.08 -25.40
CA ILE A 234 -2.01 -36.91 -24.42
C ILE A 234 -3.27 -37.48 -25.07
N ASN A 235 -3.43 -38.80 -25.08
CA ASN A 235 -4.62 -39.46 -25.63
C ASN A 235 -5.67 -39.78 -24.56
N LEU A 236 -6.90 -39.25 -24.72
CA LEU A 236 -8.02 -39.47 -23.81
C LEU A 236 -8.76 -40.82 -24.00
N ASN A 237 -8.21 -41.73 -24.80
CA ASN A 237 -8.71 -43.10 -25.01
C ASN A 237 -10.22 -43.16 -25.35
N GLY A 238 -10.70 -42.19 -26.12
CA GLY A 238 -12.09 -42.12 -26.57
C GLY A 238 -13.08 -41.48 -25.60
N VAL A 239 -12.64 -41.00 -24.43
CA VAL A 239 -13.49 -40.23 -23.50
C VAL A 239 -13.43 -38.75 -23.83
N ASN A 240 -14.55 -38.04 -23.78
CA ASN A 240 -14.64 -36.63 -24.12
C ASN A 240 -14.20 -35.72 -22.96
N MET A 241 -13.48 -34.64 -23.28
CA MET A 241 -13.28 -33.48 -22.41
C MET A 241 -14.30 -32.36 -22.68
N ASN A 242 -14.56 -31.56 -21.65
CA ASN A 242 -15.41 -30.37 -21.69
C ASN A 242 -14.63 -29.13 -21.28
N LEU A 243 -14.79 -28.04 -22.02
CA LEU A 243 -14.12 -26.76 -21.80
C LEU A 243 -15.16 -25.63 -21.82
N THR A 244 -15.01 -24.66 -20.93
CA THR A 244 -15.81 -23.41 -20.95
C THR A 244 -14.88 -22.26 -21.30
N LEU A 245 -14.99 -21.73 -22.51
CA LEU A 245 -14.22 -20.56 -22.96
C LEU A 245 -15.02 -19.29 -22.78
N MET A 246 -14.34 -18.20 -22.45
CA MET A 246 -14.89 -16.86 -22.53
C MET A 246 -14.05 -16.03 -23.48
N LEU A 247 -14.71 -15.44 -24.46
CA LEU A 247 -14.14 -14.40 -25.31
C LEU A 247 -14.67 -13.06 -24.83
N TYR A 248 -13.81 -12.06 -24.74
CA TYR A 248 -14.19 -10.75 -24.26
C TYR A 248 -13.38 -9.62 -24.89
N LYS A 249 -13.93 -8.41 -24.78
CA LYS A 249 -13.25 -7.16 -25.14
C LYS A 249 -12.65 -6.55 -23.89
N HIS A 250 -11.32 -6.47 -23.83
CA HIS A 250 -10.60 -5.80 -22.76
C HIS A 250 -10.93 -4.31 -22.77
N ASN A 251 -11.12 -3.73 -21.59
CA ASN A 251 -11.43 -2.33 -21.41
C ASN A 251 -10.15 -1.53 -21.19
N ASP A 252 -9.69 -0.84 -22.23
CA ASP A 252 -8.47 -0.02 -22.22
C ASP A 252 -8.64 1.31 -21.44
N ILE A 253 -9.34 1.32 -20.30
CA ILE A 253 -9.50 2.52 -19.47
C ILE A 253 -8.12 3.07 -19.11
N SER A 254 -7.15 2.23 -18.75
CA SER A 254 -5.81 2.68 -18.39
C SER A 254 -5.10 3.39 -19.55
N GLN A 255 -5.28 2.93 -20.81
CA GLN A 255 -4.71 3.61 -21.98
C GLN A 255 -5.48 4.89 -22.31
N LEU A 256 -6.81 4.90 -22.16
CA LEU A 256 -7.63 6.09 -22.37
C LEU A 256 -7.34 7.15 -21.30
N THR A 257 -7.15 6.76 -20.04
CA THR A 257 -6.72 7.65 -18.96
C THR A 257 -5.33 8.19 -19.23
N ARG A 258 -4.38 7.35 -19.68
CA ARG A 258 -3.04 7.81 -20.09
C ARG A 258 -3.10 8.75 -21.30
N GLY A 259 -3.92 8.44 -22.31
CA GLY A 259 -4.15 9.28 -23.47
C GLY A 259 -4.83 10.60 -23.13
N TYR A 260 -5.76 10.59 -22.16
CA TYR A 260 -6.40 11.79 -21.65
C TYR A 260 -5.44 12.66 -20.83
N ILE A 261 -4.60 12.04 -20.00
CA ILE A 261 -3.51 12.72 -19.30
C ILE A 261 -2.56 13.35 -20.33
N ASN A 262 -2.16 12.61 -21.36
CA ASN A 262 -1.30 13.13 -22.43
C ASN A 262 -1.98 14.29 -23.20
N TYR A 263 -3.25 14.15 -23.55
CA TYR A 263 -4.03 15.20 -24.22
C TYR A 263 -4.17 16.46 -23.35
N ARG A 264 -4.37 16.31 -22.03
CA ARG A 264 -4.40 17.42 -21.09
C ARG A 264 -3.04 18.11 -21.02
N LEU A 265 -1.96 17.34 -20.93
CA LEU A 265 -0.58 17.85 -20.97
C LEU A 265 -0.24 18.56 -22.30
N GLU A 266 -0.79 18.10 -23.42
CA GLU A 266 -0.63 18.74 -24.73
C GLU A 266 -1.40 20.06 -24.82
N LYS A 267 -2.66 20.08 -24.35
CA LYS A 267 -3.50 21.28 -24.34
C LYS A 267 -2.94 22.38 -23.45
N ASP A 268 -2.27 22.02 -22.35
CA ASP A 268 -1.71 22.97 -21.40
C ASP A 268 -0.36 23.56 -21.86
N ASN A 269 0.22 23.10 -22.98
CA ASN A 269 1.57 23.48 -23.47
C ASN A 269 1.59 24.21 -24.84
N GLU A 270 0.59 25.06 -25.16
CA GLU A 270 0.53 25.87 -26.40
C GLU A 270 1.60 27.00 -26.52
N THR A 271 2.86 26.72 -26.20
CA THR A 271 4.01 27.51 -26.69
C THR A 271 5.12 26.58 -27.20
N ILE A 272 5.07 26.31 -28.52
CA ILE A 272 6.09 25.73 -29.42
C ILE A 272 6.91 24.55 -28.85
N ILE A 273 6.55 23.30 -29.20
CA ILE A 273 7.40 22.12 -28.94
C ILE A 273 7.48 21.19 -30.16
N VAL A 274 8.73 20.84 -30.49
CA VAL A 274 9.17 19.84 -31.47
C VAL A 274 8.87 18.43 -30.92
N SER A 275 8.52 17.46 -31.77
CA SER A 275 8.13 16.11 -31.32
C SER A 275 9.23 15.43 -30.48
N LYS A 276 8.83 14.61 -29.49
CA LYS A 276 9.73 13.93 -28.53
C LYS A 276 10.73 12.97 -29.20
N GLU A 277 10.42 12.50 -30.41
CA GLU A 277 11.30 11.67 -31.26
C GLU A 277 12.41 12.50 -31.94
N LEU A 278 12.27 13.82 -31.94
CA LEU A 278 13.16 14.80 -32.55
C LEU A 278 13.74 15.80 -31.53
N ASP A 279 13.34 15.71 -30.24
CA ASP A 279 13.87 16.55 -29.17
C ASP A 279 15.13 15.94 -28.56
N TYR A 280 16.26 16.21 -29.22
CA TYR A 280 17.60 15.84 -28.75
C TYR A 280 18.22 16.91 -27.83
N ARG A 281 17.44 17.88 -27.34
CA ARG A 281 17.98 18.94 -26.47
C ARG A 281 18.37 18.33 -25.12
N PRO A 282 19.60 18.55 -24.63
CA PRO A 282 19.98 18.09 -23.30
C PRO A 282 19.08 18.76 -22.25
N LEU A 283 18.34 17.95 -21.50
CA LEU A 283 17.61 18.41 -20.33
C LEU A 283 18.63 18.66 -19.21
N LEU A 284 18.99 19.93 -19.00
CA LEU A 284 19.79 20.34 -17.85
C LEU A 284 18.86 20.39 -16.63
N VAL A 285 18.77 19.28 -15.91
CA VAL A 285 18.10 19.21 -14.61
C VAL A 285 19.12 19.52 -13.53
N SER A 286 18.90 20.58 -12.77
CA SER A 286 19.63 20.83 -11.52
C SER A 286 18.71 20.38 -10.39
N GLU A 287 18.99 19.21 -9.83
CA GLU A 287 18.22 18.64 -8.71
C GLU A 287 18.75 19.19 -7.38
N PRO A 288 17.87 19.52 -6.42
CA PRO A 288 18.32 19.94 -5.09
C PRO A 288 18.97 18.77 -4.35
N GLU A 289 20.04 19.04 -3.60
CA GLU A 289 20.76 18.06 -2.79
C GLU A 289 20.93 18.60 -1.36
N TYR A 290 20.54 17.83 -0.35
CA TYR A 290 20.50 18.31 1.03
C TYR A 290 21.54 17.65 1.95
N GLU A 291 22.32 18.48 2.65
CA GLU A 291 23.11 18.08 3.82
C GLU A 291 22.40 18.51 5.11
N PHE A 292 22.37 17.62 6.11
CA PHE A 292 21.73 17.92 7.39
C PHE A 292 22.73 18.40 8.43
N THR A 293 22.49 19.58 8.99
CA THR A 293 23.22 20.08 10.16
C THR A 293 22.36 20.04 11.41
N ARG A 294 22.98 19.72 12.55
CA ARG A 294 22.32 19.83 13.86
C ARG A 294 22.39 21.25 14.38
N LEU A 295 21.26 21.75 14.84
CA LEU A 295 21.12 23.05 15.49
C LEU A 295 20.55 22.85 16.90
N TYR A 296 21.25 23.44 17.89
CA TYR A 296 20.87 23.39 19.29
C TYR A 296 20.18 24.69 19.74
N PRO A 297 19.41 24.68 20.84
CA PRO A 297 18.77 25.87 21.37
C PRO A 297 19.78 26.98 21.74
N GLN A 298 19.36 28.24 21.64
CA GLN A 298 20.19 29.43 21.83
C GLN A 298 20.90 29.48 23.21
N SER A 299 20.25 28.97 24.26
CA SER A 299 20.80 28.96 25.62
C SER A 299 21.84 27.84 25.85
N GLY A 300 22.08 26.97 24.87
CA GLY A 300 22.95 25.79 24.98
C GLY A 300 22.35 24.63 25.79
N THR A 301 21.25 24.85 26.51
CA THR A 301 20.55 23.80 27.26
C THR A 301 19.62 23.02 26.35
N THR A 302 19.87 21.71 26.20
CA THR A 302 19.06 20.79 25.37
C THR A 302 17.93 20.11 26.14
N SER A 303 17.61 20.59 27.35
CA SER A 303 16.60 20.01 28.24
C SER A 303 15.73 21.07 28.92
N THR A 304 14.46 20.76 29.16
CA THR A 304 13.53 21.63 29.90
C THR A 304 12.50 20.79 30.68
N THR A 305 11.79 21.44 31.60
CA THR A 305 10.69 20.82 32.37
C THR A 305 9.36 21.44 31.94
N VAL A 306 8.43 20.59 31.50
CA VAL A 306 7.07 20.94 31.05
C VAL A 306 6.06 20.36 32.04
N ALA A 307 5.34 21.23 32.73
CA ALA A 307 4.25 20.87 33.65
C ALA A 307 2.93 21.55 33.24
N ASN A 308 2.83 22.86 33.45
CA ASN A 308 1.64 23.68 33.16
C ASN A 308 1.68 24.30 31.75
N GLY A 309 2.72 24.02 30.96
CA GLY A 309 2.99 24.69 29.68
C GLY A 309 3.56 26.10 29.84
N GLY A 310 3.89 26.73 28.71
CA GLY A 310 4.42 28.10 28.64
C GLY A 310 5.94 28.22 28.67
N ASN A 311 6.66 27.13 28.96
CA ASN A 311 8.11 27.10 28.78
C ASN A 311 8.46 27.32 27.31
N GLU A 312 9.54 28.05 27.03
CA GLU A 312 9.96 28.38 25.67
C GLU A 312 11.28 27.69 25.31
N THR A 313 11.44 27.35 24.04
CA THR A 313 12.71 26.89 23.47
C THR A 313 12.93 27.59 22.14
N ILE A 314 14.05 28.28 22.00
CA ILE A 314 14.37 29.14 20.86
C ILE A 314 15.59 28.60 20.13
N PHE A 315 15.49 28.48 18.82
CA PHE A 315 16.57 28.11 17.92
C PHE A 315 16.90 29.28 16.99
N GLU A 316 18.19 29.55 16.77
CA GLU A 316 18.65 30.59 15.85
C GLU A 316 19.20 29.96 14.57
N ILE A 317 18.50 30.17 13.46
CA ILE A 317 18.91 29.71 12.13
C ILE A 317 19.75 30.81 11.46
N PRO A 318 21.02 30.54 11.10
CA PRO A 318 21.90 31.55 10.52
C PRO A 318 21.48 31.92 9.09
N PRO A 319 21.74 33.15 8.62
CA PRO A 319 21.36 33.60 7.27
C PRO A 319 22.27 33.09 6.14
N THR A 320 23.39 32.45 6.46
CA THR A 320 24.51 32.28 5.51
C THR A 320 24.32 31.17 4.48
N LYS A 321 23.26 30.38 4.57
CA LYS A 321 23.01 29.21 3.72
C LYS A 321 21.58 29.22 3.22
N ALA A 322 21.34 28.51 2.11
CA ALA A 322 20.01 28.19 1.65
C ALA A 322 19.51 26.94 2.38
N PHE A 323 18.32 27.03 2.98
CA PHE A 323 17.70 25.95 3.72
C PHE A 323 16.36 25.58 3.12
N ASN A 324 16.02 24.29 3.13
CA ASN A 324 14.67 23.83 2.90
C ASN A 324 14.03 23.43 4.23
N PHE A 325 13.07 24.24 4.71
CA PHE A 325 12.43 23.95 5.99
C PHE A 325 11.57 22.70 5.93
N ALA A 326 10.84 22.44 4.83
CA ALA A 326 9.98 21.25 4.73
C ALA A 326 10.77 19.93 4.82
N LYS A 327 12.03 19.92 4.39
CA LYS A 327 12.93 18.75 4.53
C LYS A 327 13.60 18.64 5.91
N SER A 328 13.46 19.65 6.76
CA SER A 328 14.04 19.70 8.10
C SER A 328 13.10 19.05 9.14
N TRP A 329 13.63 18.71 10.32
CA TRP A 329 12.80 18.18 11.42
C TRP A 329 13.30 18.61 12.80
N PHE A 330 12.38 18.65 13.76
CA PHE A 330 12.69 18.85 15.19
C PHE A 330 12.64 17.52 15.93
N GLN A 331 13.69 17.21 16.69
CA GLN A 331 13.85 15.98 17.44
C GLN A 331 14.11 16.26 18.93
N PHE A 332 13.47 15.49 19.80
CA PHE A 332 13.70 15.51 21.25
C PHE A 332 13.21 14.22 21.90
N GLN A 333 13.62 14.00 23.14
CA GLN A 333 13.06 12.96 24.00
C GLN A 333 12.05 13.58 24.97
N PHE A 334 10.84 13.05 25.01
CA PHE A 334 9.80 13.41 25.97
C PHE A 334 9.58 12.29 26.97
N ILE A 335 9.57 12.58 28.26
CA ILE A 335 9.31 11.62 29.33
C ILE A 335 7.94 11.93 29.92
N LEU A 336 6.94 11.10 29.60
CA LEU A 336 5.65 11.17 30.25
C LEU A 336 5.80 10.73 31.72
N PRO A 337 5.50 11.60 32.71
CA PRO A 337 5.69 11.26 34.12
C PRO A 337 4.85 10.05 34.54
N SER A 338 5.39 9.21 35.43
CA SER A 338 4.65 8.09 36.01
C SER A 338 3.61 8.57 37.02
N THR A 339 2.41 8.01 36.98
CA THR A 339 1.40 8.19 38.05
C THR A 339 1.19 6.88 38.80
N ALA A 340 1.08 6.95 40.13
CA ALA A 340 0.93 5.77 40.98
C ALA A 340 -0.28 4.91 40.54
N ALA A 341 -0.05 3.61 40.37
CA ALA A 341 -1.04 2.61 39.93
C ALA A 341 -1.68 2.85 38.55
N LEU A 342 -1.18 3.80 37.75
CA LEU A 342 -1.71 4.10 36.41
C LEU A 342 -0.65 3.87 35.33
N ILE A 343 -1.13 3.54 34.13
CA ILE A 343 -0.35 3.43 32.89
C ILE A 343 -0.48 4.78 32.16
N GLY A 344 0.64 5.32 31.69
CA GLY A 344 0.65 6.56 30.91
C GLY A 344 0.17 6.34 29.47
N PHE A 345 -0.65 7.26 28.97
CA PHE A 345 -1.11 7.36 27.60
C PHE A 345 -0.76 8.73 27.02
N ALA A 346 -0.18 8.78 25.82
CA ALA A 346 0.13 10.00 25.09
C ALA A 346 -0.70 10.11 23.80
N TYR A 347 -1.12 11.32 23.45
CA TYR A 347 -1.82 11.59 22.19
C TYR A 347 -0.89 11.42 20.98
N ALA A 348 -1.33 10.71 19.94
CA ALA A 348 -0.44 10.27 18.85
C ALA A 348 -0.89 10.67 17.44
N ASP A 349 -2.14 11.05 17.25
CA ASP A 349 -2.78 11.35 15.96
C ASP A 349 -2.64 12.81 15.49
N PHE A 350 -1.83 13.61 16.20
CA PHE A 350 -1.50 15.00 15.89
C PHE A 350 -0.20 15.40 16.64
N THR A 351 0.15 16.69 16.65
CA THR A 351 1.31 17.20 17.39
C THR A 351 0.88 17.91 18.69
N PRO A 352 0.87 17.23 19.85
CA PRO A 352 0.32 17.78 21.09
C PRO A 352 1.28 18.65 21.91
N PHE A 353 2.58 18.65 21.58
CA PHE A 353 3.61 19.19 22.48
C PHE A 353 3.67 20.71 22.57
N PHE A 354 3.12 21.41 21.58
CA PHE A 354 3.26 22.86 21.46
C PHE A 354 1.92 23.55 21.54
N ARG A 355 1.85 24.56 22.40
CA ARG A 355 0.72 25.47 22.43
C ARG A 355 0.89 26.60 21.42
N GLN A 356 2.13 26.96 21.11
CA GLN A 356 2.42 28.02 20.15
C GLN A 356 3.76 27.77 19.44
N ILE A 357 3.82 28.07 18.15
CA ILE A 357 5.05 28.04 17.35
C ILE A 357 5.18 29.39 16.65
N GLN A 358 6.33 30.04 16.79
CA GLN A 358 6.60 31.34 16.17
C GLN A 358 7.86 31.27 15.33
N VAL A 359 7.80 31.90 14.16
CA VAL A 359 8.94 32.11 13.27
C VAL A 359 9.04 33.60 13.00
N TYR A 360 10.13 34.20 13.45
CA TYR A 360 10.34 35.63 13.33
C TYR A 360 11.81 35.94 13.12
N THR A 361 12.08 37.06 12.47
CA THR A 361 13.44 37.49 12.21
C THR A 361 14.02 38.23 13.41
N LYS A 362 15.35 38.31 13.51
CA LYS A 362 16.00 39.08 14.60
C LYS A 362 15.63 40.57 14.56
N GLY A 363 15.29 41.12 13.40
CA GLY A 363 14.72 42.46 13.22
C GLY A 363 13.27 42.61 13.71
N GLY A 364 12.61 41.55 14.16
CA GLY A 364 11.26 41.58 14.72
C GLY A 364 10.12 41.38 13.71
N LEU A 365 10.43 40.98 12.47
CA LEU A 365 9.41 40.65 11.48
C LEU A 365 8.86 39.24 11.76
N ASN A 366 7.59 39.14 12.13
CA ASN A 366 6.90 37.85 12.31
C ASN A 366 6.52 37.27 10.95
N LEU A 367 7.08 36.10 10.63
CA LEU A 367 6.73 35.33 9.42
C LEU A 367 5.60 34.35 9.69
N MET A 368 5.45 33.92 10.94
CA MET A 368 4.42 32.99 11.39
C MET A 368 4.25 33.11 12.90
N ASP A 369 3.00 33.11 13.35
CA ASP A 369 2.64 32.92 14.75
C ASP A 369 1.43 31.98 14.85
N HIS A 370 1.70 30.71 15.12
CA HIS A 370 0.67 29.70 15.31
C HIS A 370 0.31 29.59 16.79
N SER A 371 -0.72 30.29 17.24
CA SER A 371 -1.27 30.13 18.59
C SER A 371 -2.29 28.99 18.65
N ASN A 372 -2.42 28.35 19.83
CA ASN A 372 -3.21 27.13 20.02
C ASN A 372 -2.84 26.00 19.03
N TYR A 373 -1.54 25.80 18.81
CA TYR A 373 -1.02 24.89 17.79
C TYR A 373 -1.45 23.43 17.99
N ASN A 374 -1.55 22.98 19.24
CA ASN A 374 -2.10 21.67 19.60
C ASN A 374 -3.52 21.44 19.03
N LEU A 375 -4.42 22.43 19.14
CA LEU A 375 -5.78 22.35 18.59
C LEU A 375 -5.77 22.46 17.06
N HIS A 376 -4.96 23.35 16.52
CA HIS A 376 -4.77 23.48 15.07
C HIS A 376 -4.28 22.17 14.45
N SER A 377 -3.21 21.59 14.98
CA SER A 377 -2.66 20.33 14.47
C SER A 377 -3.64 19.17 14.64
N LYS A 378 -4.45 19.15 15.72
CA LYS A 378 -5.54 18.16 15.87
C LYS A 378 -6.57 18.22 14.74
N MET A 379 -6.89 19.42 14.25
CA MET A 379 -7.81 19.64 13.11
C MET A 379 -7.15 19.29 11.77
N VAL A 380 -5.92 19.76 11.54
CA VAL A 380 -5.33 19.80 10.19
C VAL A 380 -4.54 18.54 9.85
N THR A 381 -3.83 17.93 10.81
CA THR A 381 -2.84 16.88 10.53
C THR A 381 -3.42 15.72 9.72
N LYS A 382 -4.57 15.16 10.12
CA LYS A 382 -5.16 14.00 9.44
C LYS A 382 -5.80 14.33 8.09
N ILE A 383 -6.25 15.56 7.92
CA ILE A 383 -6.86 16.04 6.67
C ILE A 383 -5.77 16.27 5.61
N LYS A 384 -4.61 16.80 6.02
CA LYS A 384 -3.51 17.13 5.10
C LYS A 384 -2.49 16.01 4.92
N LYS A 385 -2.25 15.19 5.94
CA LYS A 385 -1.27 14.09 5.86
C LYS A 385 -1.76 13.02 4.91
N SER A 386 -0.95 12.74 3.89
CA SER A 386 -1.29 11.72 2.92
C SER A 386 -1.32 10.34 3.57
N ILE A 387 -2.19 9.46 3.08
CA ILE A 387 -2.26 8.10 3.61
C ILE A 387 -0.94 7.35 3.45
N VAL A 388 -0.21 7.62 2.36
CA VAL A 388 1.09 7.01 2.09
C VAL A 388 2.12 7.42 3.14
N GLU A 389 2.17 8.69 3.56
CA GLU A 389 3.07 9.15 4.64
C GLU A 389 2.68 8.55 6.00
N THR A 390 1.38 8.45 6.28
CA THR A 390 0.89 7.79 7.50
C THR A 390 1.33 6.32 7.56
N MET A 391 1.31 5.60 6.43
CA MET A 391 1.78 4.21 6.33
C MET A 391 3.32 4.08 6.31
N ASN A 392 4.03 5.03 5.71
CA ASN A 392 5.50 5.00 5.55
C ASN A 392 6.26 5.50 6.78
N SER A 393 5.57 6.02 7.79
CA SER A 393 6.22 6.41 9.03
C SER A 393 6.88 5.18 9.70
N TYR A 394 8.19 5.24 9.93
CA TYR A 394 9.06 4.19 10.51
C TYR A 394 8.66 3.74 11.92
N ASN A 395 7.50 4.14 12.43
CA ASN A 395 7.11 3.97 13.81
C ASN A 395 6.29 2.69 14.00
N THR A 396 6.92 1.65 14.55
CA THR A 396 6.18 0.57 15.20
C THR A 396 5.95 0.99 16.65
N ALA A 397 4.69 1.21 17.06
CA ALA A 397 4.37 1.31 18.48
C ALA A 397 4.81 0.00 19.17
N GLN A 398 5.94 0.04 19.88
CA GLN A 398 6.42 -1.07 20.68
C GLN A 398 5.99 -0.86 22.12
N TYR A 399 5.39 -1.87 22.75
CA TYR A 399 4.95 -1.83 24.15
C TYR A 399 6.12 -1.88 25.13
N THR A 400 7.04 -0.94 25.01
CA THR A 400 8.21 -0.82 25.88
C THR A 400 8.20 0.56 26.54
N SER A 401 9.09 0.75 27.52
CA SER A 401 9.29 2.05 28.17
C SER A 401 9.90 3.09 27.24
N LEU A 402 10.49 2.70 26.10
CA LEU A 402 11.14 3.57 25.13
C LEU A 402 10.53 3.38 23.75
N GLN A 403 9.86 4.40 23.24
CA GLN A 403 9.11 4.31 21.98
C GLN A 403 9.52 5.43 21.04
N SER A 404 9.58 5.13 19.74
CA SER A 404 9.67 6.18 18.72
C SER A 404 8.32 6.89 18.60
N TYR A 405 8.34 8.18 18.28
CA TYR A 405 7.14 8.98 18.12
C TYR A 405 7.28 9.86 16.88
N THR A 406 6.31 9.74 15.98
CA THR A 406 6.07 10.66 14.87
C THR A 406 4.58 10.95 14.86
N PRO A 407 4.13 12.22 14.73
CA PRO A 407 2.71 12.55 14.69
C PRO A 407 1.93 11.74 13.63
N CYS A 408 0.72 11.32 13.97
CA CYS A 408 -0.24 10.70 13.05
C CYS A 408 0.34 9.50 12.26
N TYR A 409 1.02 8.59 12.95
CA TYR A 409 1.50 7.33 12.37
C TYR A 409 0.37 6.28 12.32
N SER A 410 0.52 5.30 11.43
CA SER A 410 -0.46 4.22 11.25
C SER A 410 -0.65 3.35 12.49
N SER A 411 -1.88 2.91 12.74
CA SER A 411 -2.17 1.96 13.80
C SER A 411 -1.66 0.57 13.43
N ASN A 412 -0.91 -0.08 14.32
CA ASN A 412 -0.33 -1.40 14.06
C ASN A 412 -1.28 -2.58 14.32
N ASN A 413 -2.61 -2.42 14.14
CA ASN A 413 -3.58 -3.41 14.64
C ASN A 413 -4.57 -3.91 13.56
N LEU A 414 -4.82 -5.22 13.57
CA LEU A 414 -5.95 -5.85 12.88
C LEU A 414 -7.24 -5.66 13.70
N PRO A 415 -8.39 -5.35 13.08
CA PRO A 415 -9.69 -5.55 13.70
C PRO A 415 -9.79 -7.03 14.08
N GLY A 416 -10.10 -7.33 15.33
CA GLY A 416 -10.06 -8.68 15.87
C GLY A 416 -10.89 -9.65 15.02
N VAL A 417 -10.24 -10.55 14.30
CA VAL A 417 -10.88 -11.70 13.66
C VAL A 417 -11.02 -12.78 14.74
N ASN A 418 -12.23 -13.31 14.97
CA ASN A 418 -12.52 -14.44 15.87
C ASN A 418 -12.31 -14.22 17.38
N GLY A 419 -12.87 -13.16 17.97
CA GLY A 419 -13.01 -13.07 19.44
C GLY A 419 -11.72 -12.96 20.25
N ALA A 420 -10.55 -12.92 19.61
CA ALA A 420 -9.29 -12.51 20.21
C ALA A 420 -9.26 -10.97 20.26
N ALA A 421 -9.08 -10.42 21.46
CA ALA A 421 -9.29 -9.00 21.71
C ALA A 421 -8.27 -8.13 20.94
N PRO A 422 -8.72 -7.10 20.19
CA PRO A 422 -7.84 -6.13 19.55
C PRO A 422 -7.42 -5.12 20.62
N THR A 423 -6.33 -5.38 21.34
CA THR A 423 -6.16 -4.80 22.68
C THR A 423 -5.33 -3.54 22.80
N PHE A 424 -4.66 -3.05 21.76
CA PHE A 424 -3.49 -2.20 22.02
C PHE A 424 -3.36 -0.87 21.27
N ASN A 425 -4.29 -0.54 20.35
CA ASN A 425 -4.43 0.80 19.75
C ASN A 425 -5.91 1.20 19.77
N LYS A 426 -6.42 1.46 20.98
CA LYS A 426 -7.80 1.91 21.17
C LYS A 426 -7.92 3.38 20.83
N ARG A 427 -9.08 3.78 20.31
CA ARG A 427 -9.49 5.18 20.29
C ARG A 427 -9.70 5.68 21.73
N TYR A 428 -9.81 6.99 21.90
CA TYR A 428 -9.93 7.61 23.22
C TYR A 428 -11.12 7.13 24.04
N ASP A 429 -12.21 6.74 23.38
CA ASP A 429 -13.43 6.21 23.98
C ASP A 429 -13.40 4.68 24.17
N ASN A 430 -12.21 4.06 24.04
CA ASN A 430 -11.99 2.61 24.10
C ASN A 430 -12.61 1.81 22.94
N THR A 431 -13.11 2.47 21.88
CA THR A 431 -13.54 1.77 20.67
C THR A 431 -12.35 1.29 19.85
N SER A 432 -12.58 0.26 19.03
CA SER A 432 -11.58 -0.25 18.09
C SER A 432 -11.48 0.67 16.86
N PRO A 433 -10.31 0.74 16.19
CA PRO A 433 -10.20 1.40 14.90
C PRO A 433 -11.12 0.73 13.86
N ASP A 434 -11.65 1.54 12.94
CA ASP A 434 -12.49 1.16 11.81
C ASP A 434 -11.66 0.51 10.68
N LYS A 435 -10.41 0.96 10.46
CA LYS A 435 -9.52 0.38 9.45
C LYS A 435 -8.23 -0.17 10.02
N ALA A 436 -7.95 -1.44 9.70
CA ALA A 436 -6.69 -2.09 10.00
C ALA A 436 -5.54 -1.38 9.30
N TYR A 437 -4.45 -1.09 10.01
CA TYR A 437 -3.17 -0.61 9.44
C TYR A 437 -3.17 0.74 8.73
N THR A 438 -4.32 1.27 8.36
CA THR A 438 -4.42 2.52 7.60
C THR A 438 -5.05 3.64 8.43
N GLU A 439 -5.80 3.33 9.48
CA GLU A 439 -6.25 4.34 10.44
C GLU A 439 -5.09 4.78 11.35
N PRO A 440 -4.93 6.09 11.64
CA PRO A 440 -3.88 6.56 12.51
C PRO A 440 -4.06 6.07 13.95
N ALA A 441 -2.95 5.86 14.65
CA ALA A 441 -2.97 5.60 16.08
C ALA A 441 -3.34 6.88 16.85
N TYR A 442 -4.35 6.80 17.71
CA TYR A 442 -4.80 7.93 18.54
C TYR A 442 -4.01 8.09 19.83
N LEU A 443 -3.56 6.96 20.39
CA LEU A 443 -2.93 6.87 21.69
C LEU A 443 -1.71 5.96 21.64
N ILE A 444 -0.67 6.37 22.36
CA ILE A 444 0.49 5.54 22.70
C ILE A 444 0.40 5.19 24.17
N SER A 445 0.51 3.91 24.53
CA SER A 445 0.45 3.46 25.91
C SER A 445 1.80 2.97 26.44
N GLY A 446 2.04 3.18 27.73
CA GLY A 446 3.14 2.56 28.46
C GLY A 446 2.94 1.06 28.66
N SER A 447 4.03 0.34 28.95
CA SER A 447 3.99 -1.13 29.12
C SER A 447 3.46 -1.60 30.47
N THR A 448 3.59 -0.77 31.52
CA THR A 448 3.33 -1.15 32.91
C THR A 448 2.87 0.06 33.73
N ALA A 449 2.07 -0.21 34.77
CA ALA A 449 1.61 0.84 35.69
C ALA A 449 2.77 1.40 36.53
N ALA A 450 2.64 2.66 36.95
CA ALA A 450 3.62 3.39 37.76
C ALA A 450 5.03 3.53 37.14
N ASN A 451 5.16 3.34 35.82
CA ASN A 451 6.39 3.58 35.08
C ASN A 451 6.23 4.75 34.09
N PRO A 452 7.28 5.58 33.90
CA PRO A 452 7.25 6.65 32.93
C PRO A 452 7.27 6.09 31.50
N VAL A 453 6.73 6.86 30.56
CA VAL A 453 6.77 6.51 29.12
C VAL A 453 7.75 7.45 28.43
N ILE A 454 8.79 6.90 27.82
CA ILE A 454 9.82 7.67 27.12
C ILE A 454 9.50 7.65 25.62
N LEU A 455 9.31 8.83 25.04
CA LEU A 455 9.02 9.05 23.63
C LEU A 455 10.21 9.73 22.95
N ASN A 456 10.80 9.09 21.95
CA ASN A 456 11.77 9.73 21.06
C ASN A 456 10.99 10.39 19.92
N VAL A 457 10.70 11.67 20.10
CA VAL A 457 9.82 12.47 19.25
C VAL A 457 10.61 13.03 18.07
N THR A 458 10.09 12.80 16.86
CA THR A 458 10.54 13.42 15.61
C THR A 458 9.35 14.08 14.94
N ILE A 459 9.43 15.39 14.72
CA ILE A 459 8.39 16.19 14.08
C ILE A 459 8.97 16.78 12.79
N PRO A 460 8.61 16.23 11.63
CA PRO A 460 8.96 16.82 10.35
C PRO A 460 8.33 18.19 10.20
N PHE A 461 9.07 19.16 9.68
CA PHE A 461 8.54 20.51 9.44
C PHE A 461 7.54 20.54 8.29
N SER A 462 7.63 19.61 7.34
CA SER A 462 6.59 19.36 6.34
C SER A 462 5.21 19.06 6.96
N GLU A 463 5.16 18.48 8.16
CA GLU A 463 3.93 18.16 8.87
C GLU A 463 3.44 19.29 9.79
N LEU A 464 4.19 20.39 9.90
CA LEU A 464 3.73 21.63 10.54
C LEU A 464 2.86 22.41 9.56
N TYR A 465 1.71 21.84 9.18
CA TYR A 465 0.85 22.35 8.11
C TYR A 465 0.45 23.81 8.27
N GLU A 466 0.20 24.46 7.13
CA GLU A 466 -0.19 25.87 7.02
C GLU A 466 0.84 26.83 7.64
N SER A 467 2.13 26.48 7.58
CA SER A 467 3.21 27.29 8.10
C SER A 467 4.30 27.55 7.06
N ILE A 468 5.15 28.56 7.30
CA ILE A 468 6.36 28.77 6.50
C ILE A 468 7.34 27.58 6.62
N LEU A 469 7.29 26.81 7.72
CA LEU A 469 8.15 25.65 7.93
C LEU A 469 7.76 24.47 7.03
N SER A 470 6.49 24.39 6.61
CA SER A 470 6.01 23.31 5.71
C SER A 470 6.18 23.62 4.22
N VAL A 471 6.65 24.81 3.84
CA VAL A 471 6.83 25.20 2.43
C VAL A 471 8.06 24.49 1.83
N ASP A 472 7.86 23.71 0.77
CA ASP A 472 8.93 22.91 0.12
C ASP A 472 9.67 23.73 -0.93
N LYS A 473 10.42 24.73 -0.44
CA LYS A 473 11.27 25.63 -1.22
C LYS A 473 12.57 25.93 -0.49
N ASP A 474 13.64 26.10 -1.25
CA ASP A 474 14.92 26.59 -0.72
C ASP A 474 14.82 28.09 -0.44
N ILE A 475 15.03 28.46 0.82
CA ILE A 475 14.94 29.82 1.32
C ILE A 475 16.32 30.22 1.85
N MET A 476 16.83 31.34 1.36
CA MET A 476 18.03 31.99 1.88
C MET A 476 17.63 33.35 2.43
N LEU A 477 17.94 33.59 3.70
CA LEU A 477 17.59 34.81 4.42
C LEU A 477 18.81 35.73 4.52
N ASN A 478 18.60 37.02 4.67
CA ASN A 478 19.68 38.00 4.88
C ASN A 478 19.91 38.34 6.36
N GLU A 479 19.05 37.86 7.27
CA GLU A 479 19.16 38.01 8.71
C GLU A 479 18.86 36.68 9.43
N THR A 480 19.31 36.57 10.68
CA THR A 480 19.06 35.39 11.52
C THR A 480 17.56 35.22 11.76
N LEU A 481 17.08 34.00 11.52
CA LEU A 481 15.71 33.60 11.83
C LEU A 481 15.66 32.93 13.21
N GLN A 482 14.65 33.28 14.01
CA GLN A 482 14.38 32.63 15.29
C GLN A 482 13.13 31.77 15.15
N VAL A 483 13.25 30.50 15.55
CA VAL A 483 12.12 29.57 15.67
C VAL A 483 11.89 29.32 17.16
N ARG A 484 10.74 29.74 17.66
CA ARG A 484 10.34 29.57 19.06
C ARG A 484 9.25 28.52 19.15
N PHE A 485 9.50 27.50 19.98
CA PHE A 485 8.50 26.53 20.40
C PHE A 485 8.07 26.84 21.84
N VAL A 486 6.78 27.04 22.05
CA VAL A 486 6.18 27.20 23.38
C VAL A 486 5.49 25.89 23.74
N TRP A 487 6.00 25.23 24.79
CA TRP A 487 5.52 23.92 25.24
C TRP A 487 4.12 24.00 25.83
N ASP A 488 3.31 22.97 25.59
CA ASP A 488 1.94 22.86 26.10
C ASP A 488 1.88 22.23 27.50
N SER A 489 0.71 22.24 28.14
CA SER A 489 0.50 21.58 29.43
C SER A 489 0.46 20.05 29.30
N LEU A 490 0.82 19.33 30.36
CA LEU A 490 0.81 17.86 30.34
C LEU A 490 -0.57 17.26 30.02
N SER A 491 -1.65 17.92 30.44
CA SER A 491 -3.04 17.51 30.13
C SER A 491 -3.34 17.43 28.64
N ASN A 492 -2.60 18.19 27.83
CA ASN A 492 -2.74 18.28 26.39
C ASN A 492 -1.83 17.27 25.66
N ILE A 493 -0.88 16.65 26.38
CA ILE A 493 0.07 15.69 25.83
C ILE A 493 -0.31 14.25 26.20
N GLY A 494 -0.87 14.04 27.39
CA GLY A 494 -1.29 12.71 27.83
C GLY A 494 -2.02 12.66 29.17
N PHE A 495 -2.36 11.44 29.59
CA PHE A 495 -3.07 11.14 30.83
C PHE A 495 -2.69 9.74 31.35
N GLY A 496 -3.10 9.37 32.57
CA GLY A 496 -2.95 8.02 33.12
C GLY A 496 -4.26 7.26 33.16
N ALA A 497 -4.26 5.93 32.96
CA ALA A 497 -5.44 5.06 33.14
C ALA A 497 -5.08 3.69 33.76
N THR A 498 -6.06 2.94 34.26
CA THR A 498 -5.82 1.73 35.07
C THR A 498 -5.49 0.47 34.27
N ALA A 499 -5.78 0.43 32.97
CA ALA A 499 -5.52 -0.73 32.12
C ALA A 499 -5.06 -0.32 30.72
N ILE A 500 -4.06 -1.04 30.20
CA ILE A 500 -3.47 -0.79 28.87
C ILE A 500 -4.50 -0.88 27.73
N THR A 501 -5.54 -1.69 27.92
CA THR A 501 -6.57 -1.98 26.94
C THR A 501 -7.85 -1.15 27.15
N ASN A 502 -7.86 -0.26 28.14
CA ASN A 502 -9.03 0.54 28.49
C ASN A 502 -8.62 1.97 28.90
N PRO A 503 -8.40 2.89 27.93
CA PRO A 503 -7.95 4.24 28.21
C PRO A 503 -8.98 5.08 29.00
N THR A 504 -10.25 4.68 29.06
CA THR A 504 -11.27 5.41 29.83
C THR A 504 -11.37 4.94 31.29
N GLY A 505 -10.86 3.75 31.61
CA GLY A 505 -10.93 3.16 32.94
C GLY A 505 -10.03 3.89 33.94
N GLY A 506 -10.63 4.54 34.94
CA GLY A 506 -9.90 5.23 36.00
C GLY A 506 -8.94 6.32 35.49
N ALA A 507 -9.30 6.99 34.40
CA ALA A 507 -8.48 8.02 33.79
C ALA A 507 -8.22 9.20 34.74
N ALA A 508 -6.96 9.61 34.89
CA ALA A 508 -6.55 10.67 35.80
C ALA A 508 -5.36 11.46 35.25
N ALA A 509 -5.15 12.66 35.79
CA ALA A 509 -4.06 13.54 35.34
C ALA A 509 -2.70 12.92 35.63
N LEU A 510 -1.72 13.26 34.79
CA LEU A 510 -0.33 12.87 35.02
C LEU A 510 0.22 13.58 36.26
N ALA A 511 1.09 12.90 36.99
CA ALA A 511 1.85 13.52 38.07
C ALA A 511 2.77 14.63 37.53
N LEU A 512 3.12 15.60 38.38
CA LEU A 512 4.11 16.60 38.02
C LEU A 512 5.49 15.94 37.81
N PRO A 513 6.27 16.40 36.82
CA PRO A 513 7.60 15.89 36.57
C PRO A 513 8.54 16.26 37.74
N VAL A 514 9.34 15.29 38.19
CA VAL A 514 10.35 15.49 39.26
C VAL A 514 11.68 16.01 38.74
N SER A 515 11.89 15.98 37.42
CA SER A 515 13.10 16.42 36.70
C SER A 515 12.73 16.87 35.28
N ASN A 516 13.73 17.30 34.50
CA ASN A 516 13.53 17.58 33.07
C ASN A 516 12.89 16.39 32.36
N ASN A 517 11.72 16.63 31.79
CA ASN A 517 10.94 15.66 31.03
C ASN A 517 10.96 15.94 29.53
N VAL A 518 11.71 16.96 29.09
CA VAL A 518 12.12 17.16 27.71
C VAL A 518 13.64 17.18 27.69
N ASN A 519 14.26 16.30 26.91
CA ASN A 519 15.70 16.13 26.82
C ASN A 519 16.15 16.04 25.35
N ASN A 520 17.44 16.25 25.09
CA ASN A 520 18.06 16.06 23.78
C ASN A 520 17.38 16.83 22.64
N MET A 521 16.96 18.08 22.89
CA MET A 521 16.35 18.94 21.87
C MET A 521 17.35 19.36 20.80
N GLU A 522 17.08 19.04 19.54
CA GLU A 522 17.86 19.47 18.37
C GLU A 522 17.02 19.55 17.09
N ILE A 523 17.29 20.55 16.25
CA ILE A 523 16.73 20.63 14.88
C ILE A 523 17.77 20.09 13.91
N HIS A 524 17.35 19.23 13.00
CA HIS A 524 18.15 18.85 11.84
C HIS A 524 17.69 19.70 10.65
N LEU A 525 18.55 20.64 10.23
CA LEU A 525 18.28 21.58 9.14
C LEU A 525 18.85 21.06 7.83
N ALA A 526 18.01 21.01 6.79
CA ALA A 526 18.39 20.67 5.44
C ALA A 526 19.03 21.87 4.73
N ILE A 527 20.32 21.75 4.40
CA ILE A 527 21.12 22.76 3.70
C ILE A 527 21.28 22.34 2.25
N GLU A 528 20.93 23.22 1.31
CA GLU A 528 21.16 23.01 -0.12
C GLU A 528 22.67 22.96 -0.44
N LYS A 529 23.10 21.92 -1.15
CA LYS A 529 24.49 21.64 -1.56
C LYS A 529 24.74 21.95 -3.02
N ASN A 530 23.70 21.93 -3.85
CA ASN A 530 23.80 22.23 -5.26
C ASN A 530 24.18 23.71 -5.44
N ILE A 531 25.43 23.92 -5.85
CA ILE A 531 26.03 25.25 -5.99
C ILE A 531 25.28 26.10 -7.02
N ASP A 532 24.69 25.49 -8.06
CA ASP A 532 23.94 26.20 -9.08
C ASP A 532 22.63 26.75 -8.51
N VAL A 533 21.90 25.96 -7.70
CA VAL A 533 20.68 26.42 -7.03
C VAL A 533 20.99 27.56 -6.07
N VAL A 534 22.04 27.41 -5.25
CA VAL A 534 22.49 28.45 -4.30
C VAL A 534 22.88 29.73 -5.03
N ASN A 535 23.69 29.65 -6.09
CA ASN A 535 24.11 30.82 -6.87
C ASN A 535 22.94 31.53 -7.53
N ASN A 536 21.99 30.79 -8.11
CA ASN A 536 20.79 31.36 -8.72
C ASN A 536 19.91 32.07 -7.67
N LEU A 537 19.78 31.50 -6.47
CA LEU A 537 19.03 32.12 -5.38
C LEU A 537 19.71 33.41 -4.90
N GLN A 538 21.04 33.41 -4.74
CA GLN A 538 21.81 34.60 -4.37
C GLN A 538 21.73 35.70 -5.43
N GLN A 539 21.79 35.34 -6.72
CA GLN A 539 21.62 36.29 -7.82
C GLN A 539 20.22 36.92 -7.81
N LYS A 540 19.16 36.13 -7.58
CA LYS A 540 17.79 36.64 -7.46
C LYS A 540 17.61 37.56 -6.25
N ILE A 541 18.15 37.22 -5.08
CA ILE A 541 18.10 38.07 -3.88
C ILE A 541 18.84 39.40 -4.11
N SER A 542 19.93 39.37 -4.88
CA SER A 542 20.73 40.56 -5.23
C SER A 542 20.12 41.40 -6.35
N SER A 543 19.12 40.88 -7.06
CA SER A 543 18.42 41.60 -8.14
C SER A 543 17.54 42.72 -7.59
N SER A 544 17.17 43.69 -8.45
CA SER A 544 16.28 44.80 -8.08
C SER A 544 14.87 44.35 -7.67
N GLU A 545 14.41 43.20 -8.17
CA GLU A 545 13.08 42.64 -7.86
C GLU A 545 13.09 41.79 -6.58
N GLY A 546 14.26 41.30 -6.17
CA GLY A 546 14.42 40.34 -5.07
C GLY A 546 13.89 38.94 -5.39
N PHE A 547 14.04 38.04 -4.42
CA PHE A 547 13.38 36.73 -4.45
C PHE A 547 12.04 36.84 -3.71
N SER A 548 10.96 36.30 -4.28
CA SER A 548 9.67 36.32 -3.60
C SER A 548 8.94 34.99 -3.68
N LEU A 549 8.25 34.66 -2.58
CA LEU A 549 7.41 33.47 -2.49
C LEU A 549 6.15 33.75 -1.68
N MET A 550 5.06 33.06 -2.00
CA MET A 550 3.85 33.08 -1.20
C MET A 550 4.00 32.16 0.01
N ILE A 551 3.70 32.65 1.21
CA ILE A 551 3.69 31.86 2.45
C ILE A 551 2.29 31.82 3.06
N PRO A 552 1.89 30.70 3.68
CA PRO A 552 0.73 30.66 4.56
C PRO A 552 0.94 31.59 5.76
N TYR A 553 -0.11 32.31 6.14
CA TYR A 553 -0.12 33.15 7.31
C TYR A 553 -1.46 32.99 8.04
N CYS A 554 -1.43 32.25 9.14
CA CYS A 554 -2.64 31.86 9.87
C CYS A 554 -3.06 32.85 10.96
N PHE A 555 -4.37 32.91 11.19
CA PHE A 555 -4.98 33.59 12.33
C PHE A 555 -5.93 32.64 13.05
N TYR A 556 -6.13 32.88 14.34
CA TYR A 556 -6.89 31.99 15.20
C TYR A 556 -8.01 32.74 15.89
N ASN A 557 -9.16 32.07 16.01
CA ASN A 557 -10.23 32.48 16.88
C ASN A 557 -10.62 31.31 17.76
N GLN A 558 -10.66 31.54 19.07
CA GLN A 558 -11.11 30.58 20.05
C GLN A 558 -12.21 31.22 20.87
N THR A 559 -13.38 30.58 20.93
CA THR A 559 -14.52 31.08 21.71
C THR A 559 -15.21 29.92 22.42
N LEU A 560 -15.42 30.05 23.73
CA LEU A 560 -16.23 29.09 24.49
C LEU A 560 -17.69 29.54 24.43
N LEU A 561 -18.56 28.68 23.91
CA LEU A 561 -20.00 28.93 23.79
C LEU A 561 -20.79 27.88 24.57
N THR A 562 -21.99 28.26 24.99
CA THR A 562 -22.90 27.43 25.79
C THR A 562 -24.31 27.44 25.20
N GLY A 563 -25.11 26.42 25.50
CA GLY A 563 -26.49 26.30 25.00
C GLY A 563 -26.61 25.44 23.73
N THR A 564 -27.81 25.41 23.14
CA THR A 564 -28.11 24.59 21.96
C THR A 564 -27.76 25.28 20.64
N ASN A 565 -27.78 26.62 20.59
CA ASN A 565 -27.47 27.37 19.38
C ASN A 565 -26.17 28.13 19.59
N GLN A 566 -25.14 27.79 18.83
CA GLN A 566 -23.80 28.35 18.98
C GLN A 566 -23.34 28.91 17.65
N SER A 567 -22.96 30.19 17.63
CA SER A 567 -22.51 30.86 16.42
C SER A 567 -21.17 31.56 16.60
N VAL A 568 -20.33 31.45 15.58
CA VAL A 568 -19.02 32.12 15.50
C VAL A 568 -18.99 32.98 14.24
N THR A 569 -18.62 34.25 14.41
CA THR A 569 -18.45 35.20 13.30
C THR A 569 -16.98 35.60 13.22
N LEU A 570 -16.41 35.48 12.02
CA LEU A 570 -15.05 35.90 11.70
C LEU A 570 -15.11 37.03 10.66
N ARG A 571 -14.27 38.05 10.84
CA ARG A 571 -14.09 39.16 9.90
C ARG A 571 -12.65 39.16 9.44
N ILE A 572 -12.45 39.06 8.13
CA ILE A 572 -11.16 38.82 7.52
C ILE A 572 -10.94 39.92 6.48
N ASN A 573 -9.86 40.68 6.60
CA ASN A 573 -9.58 41.83 5.74
C ASN A 573 -8.11 41.85 5.29
N ARG A 574 -7.72 42.88 4.53
CA ARG A 574 -6.37 43.01 3.96
C ARG A 574 -5.23 43.01 5.00
N GLN A 575 -5.51 43.36 6.25
CA GLN A 575 -4.52 43.25 7.34
C GLN A 575 -4.21 41.80 7.69
N ASN A 576 -5.10 40.86 7.40
CA ASN A 576 -4.84 39.44 7.63
C ASN A 576 -3.91 38.89 6.56
N GLY A 577 -4.20 39.10 5.28
CA GLY A 577 -3.32 38.71 4.19
C GLY A 577 -3.81 39.24 2.85
N MET A 578 -3.21 38.78 1.76
CA MET A 578 -3.58 39.14 0.40
C MET A 578 -4.85 38.40 -0.04
N THR A 579 -4.90 37.10 0.19
CA THR A 579 -6.05 36.26 -0.16
C THR A 579 -6.46 35.38 1.02
N LEU A 580 -7.76 35.11 1.13
CA LEU A 580 -8.34 34.13 2.04
C LEU A 580 -8.45 32.79 1.30
N GLU A 581 -7.63 31.81 1.66
CA GLU A 581 -7.62 30.51 1.00
C GLU A 581 -8.61 29.53 1.61
N ARG A 582 -8.58 29.38 2.94
CA ARG A 582 -9.40 28.40 3.64
C ARG A 582 -9.61 28.73 5.11
N ILE A 583 -10.67 28.17 5.68
CA ILE A 583 -11.01 28.24 7.11
C ILE A 583 -11.21 26.82 7.63
N TYR A 584 -10.43 26.44 8.64
CA TYR A 584 -10.64 25.24 9.43
C TYR A 584 -11.47 25.58 10.65
N HIS A 585 -12.54 24.84 10.92
CA HIS A 585 -13.35 25.00 12.11
C HIS A 585 -13.60 23.66 12.80
N SER A 586 -13.49 23.64 14.12
CA SER A 586 -13.83 22.45 14.91
C SER A 586 -14.40 22.83 16.27
N LEU A 587 -15.05 21.84 16.89
CA LEU A 587 -15.68 21.93 18.20
C LEU A 587 -14.93 21.01 19.15
N PHE A 588 -14.50 21.56 20.29
CA PHE A 588 -13.79 20.82 21.32
C PHE A 588 -14.62 20.76 22.60
N ALA A 589 -14.77 19.56 23.16
CA ALA A 589 -15.44 19.39 24.45
C ALA A 589 -14.57 19.98 25.59
N PRO A 590 -15.17 20.64 26.59
CA PRO A 590 -14.47 21.13 27.77
C PRO A 590 -13.91 19.93 28.54
N SER A 591 -12.66 20.06 28.98
CA SER A 591 -11.79 18.92 29.32
C SER A 591 -12.35 17.98 30.38
N ALA A 592 -12.51 16.70 30.03
CA ALA A 592 -12.16 15.61 30.93
C ALA A 592 -10.70 15.23 30.69
N VAL A 593 -10.07 14.55 31.65
CA VAL A 593 -8.62 14.25 31.61
C VAL A 593 -8.17 13.57 30.31
N TYR A 594 -9.00 12.67 29.76
CA TYR A 594 -8.73 11.90 28.54
C TYR A 594 -9.41 12.46 27.28
N THR A 595 -10.14 13.57 27.39
CA THR A 595 -10.86 14.21 26.27
C THR A 595 -10.49 15.68 26.07
N ALA A 596 -9.43 16.16 26.73
CA ALA A 596 -9.06 17.58 26.74
C ALA A 596 -8.85 18.19 25.34
N ILE A 597 -8.48 17.39 24.34
CA ILE A 597 -8.29 17.79 22.93
C ILE A 597 -9.14 16.91 22.00
N TYR A 598 -10.38 16.62 22.43
CA TYR A 598 -11.28 15.74 21.72
C TYR A 598 -12.30 16.53 20.87
N ASN A 599 -12.21 16.36 19.54
CA ASN A 599 -13.14 16.92 18.55
C ASN A 599 -14.00 15.82 17.90
N ASN A 600 -14.65 14.99 18.71
CA ASN A 600 -15.46 13.87 18.24
C ASN A 600 -16.95 14.20 18.20
N ASN A 601 -17.57 14.03 17.03
CA ASN A 601 -19.00 14.21 16.83
C ASN A 601 -19.88 12.96 17.03
N GLN A 602 -19.29 11.78 17.19
CA GLN A 602 -20.01 10.54 17.47
C GLN A 602 -20.30 10.33 18.97
N ALA A 603 -19.56 11.00 19.87
CA ALA A 603 -19.64 10.71 21.31
C ALA A 603 -19.62 11.93 22.26
N SER A 604 -19.38 13.17 21.82
CA SER A 604 -19.19 14.28 22.78
C SER A 604 -19.60 15.68 22.34
N THR A 605 -19.50 16.07 21.06
CA THR A 605 -19.88 17.44 20.66
C THR A 605 -21.38 17.62 20.46
N GLY A 606 -22.13 16.54 20.18
CA GLY A 606 -23.59 16.61 20.05
C GLY A 606 -24.07 17.55 18.94
N LEU A 607 -23.26 17.73 17.88
CA LEU A 607 -23.61 18.59 16.75
C LEU A 607 -24.69 17.90 15.90
N ASP A 608 -25.91 18.43 15.98
CA ASP A 608 -27.08 17.91 15.27
C ASP A 608 -27.07 18.36 13.80
N HIS A 609 -26.89 19.65 13.57
CA HIS A 609 -26.71 20.24 12.24
C HIS A 609 -26.03 21.61 12.32
N PHE A 610 -25.54 22.09 11.18
CA PHE A 610 -24.95 23.42 11.07
C PHE A 610 -25.06 23.99 9.65
N TYR A 611 -24.70 25.26 9.50
CA TYR A 611 -24.47 25.89 8.20
C TYR A 611 -23.40 26.98 8.30
N THR A 612 -22.83 27.31 7.14
CA THR A 612 -21.87 28.41 7.00
C THR A 612 -22.39 29.50 6.07
N ASN A 613 -22.04 30.75 6.38
CA ASN A 613 -22.32 31.90 5.54
C ASN A 613 -21.02 32.60 5.15
N LEU A 614 -20.99 33.14 3.94
CA LEU A 614 -20.02 34.14 3.51
C LEU A 614 -20.77 35.41 3.13
N ASN A 615 -20.44 36.53 3.78
CA ASN A 615 -21.09 37.84 3.60
C ASN A 615 -22.62 37.79 3.71
N ASN A 616 -23.11 37.04 4.72
CA ASN A 616 -24.54 36.77 4.97
C ASN A 616 -25.26 35.95 3.88
N ASN A 617 -24.54 35.40 2.91
CA ASN A 617 -25.07 34.43 1.95
C ASN A 617 -24.69 33.03 2.41
N ARG A 618 -25.66 32.11 2.49
CA ARG A 618 -25.37 30.71 2.83
C ARG A 618 -24.54 30.07 1.73
N LEU A 619 -23.51 29.31 2.13
CA LEU A 619 -22.68 28.53 1.19
C LEU A 619 -23.39 27.25 0.75
N THR A 620 -24.32 26.74 1.58
CA THR A 620 -25.21 25.63 1.25
C THR A 620 -26.67 26.06 1.33
N GLN A 621 -27.51 25.57 0.40
CA GLN A 621 -28.95 25.90 0.41
C GLN A 621 -29.72 25.22 1.55
N TYR A 622 -29.14 24.18 2.14
CA TYR A 622 -29.70 23.38 3.22
C TYR A 622 -28.69 23.26 4.37
N ASP A 623 -29.19 22.85 5.52
CA ASP A 623 -28.40 22.63 6.73
C ASP A 623 -27.68 21.30 6.63
N LEU A 624 -26.42 21.27 7.06
CA LEU A 624 -25.60 20.08 7.00
C LEU A 624 -25.86 19.23 8.23
N TYR A 625 -26.32 17.99 8.02
CA TYR A 625 -26.57 17.03 9.09
C TYR A 625 -25.43 16.01 9.16
N PRO A 626 -24.55 16.08 10.18
CA PRO A 626 -23.53 15.05 10.40
C PRO A 626 -24.14 13.65 10.58
N SER A 627 -25.34 13.54 11.14
CA SER A 627 -26.06 12.25 11.25
C SER A 627 -26.39 11.61 9.89
N GLN A 628 -26.46 12.41 8.82
CA GLN A 628 -26.71 11.98 7.45
C GLN A 628 -25.44 11.95 6.59
N LEU A 629 -24.27 12.20 7.19
CA LEU A 629 -22.98 12.30 6.53
C LEU A 629 -22.88 13.45 5.50
N ASP A 630 -23.69 14.50 5.62
CA ASP A 630 -23.68 15.60 4.65
C ASP A 630 -22.35 16.36 4.66
N ASP A 631 -21.80 16.58 5.84
CA ASP A 631 -20.50 17.18 6.05
C ASP A 631 -19.38 16.37 5.37
N TYR A 632 -19.34 15.06 5.62
CA TYR A 632 -18.36 14.16 5.02
C TYR A 632 -18.49 14.09 3.49
N LYS A 633 -19.73 14.04 2.97
CA LYS A 633 -19.98 14.00 1.52
C LYS A 633 -19.47 15.25 0.82
N ILE A 634 -19.65 16.42 1.42
CA ILE A 634 -19.16 17.69 0.85
C ILE A 634 -17.65 17.78 0.94
N LEU A 635 -17.04 17.36 2.06
CA LEU A 635 -15.59 17.39 2.24
C LEU A 635 -14.85 16.29 1.46
N ARG A 636 -15.54 15.32 0.87
CA ARG A 636 -14.93 14.19 0.17
C ARG A 636 -13.83 14.55 -0.84
N PRO A 637 -13.94 15.62 -1.67
CA PRO A 637 -12.87 16.02 -2.58
C PRO A 637 -11.59 16.42 -1.84
N ILE A 638 -11.71 17.11 -0.71
CA ILE A 638 -10.59 17.54 0.15
C ILE A 638 -9.96 16.36 0.88
N LEU A 639 -10.78 15.38 1.29
CA LEU A 639 -10.33 14.20 2.03
C LEU A 639 -9.70 13.12 1.13
N LEU A 640 -9.72 13.30 -0.19
CA LEU A 640 -9.04 12.41 -1.13
C LEU A 640 -7.54 12.36 -0.80
N ASN A 641 -6.93 11.18 -0.84
CA ASN A 641 -5.53 10.93 -0.47
C ASN A 641 -5.15 11.21 1.00
N SER A 642 -6.04 11.82 1.80
CA SER A 642 -5.81 12.07 3.22
C SER A 642 -5.84 10.80 4.07
N THR A 643 -5.44 10.94 5.33
CA THR A 643 -5.52 9.86 6.32
C THR A 643 -6.97 9.50 6.70
N VAL A 644 -7.92 10.43 6.49
CA VAL A 644 -9.35 10.24 6.79
C VAL A 644 -10.06 9.48 5.66
N GLN A 645 -10.17 8.16 5.82
CA GLN A 645 -10.67 7.26 4.76
C GLN A 645 -12.17 6.96 4.81
N THR A 646 -12.79 7.12 5.98
CA THR A 646 -14.19 6.74 6.21
C THR A 646 -14.94 7.81 6.99
N PRO A 647 -16.29 7.87 6.86
CA PRO A 647 -17.11 8.75 7.68
C PRO A 647 -16.88 8.51 9.18
N ASN A 648 -16.61 7.26 9.57
CA ASN A 648 -16.34 6.94 10.96
C ASN A 648 -15.03 7.60 11.45
N ILE A 649 -13.93 7.49 10.71
CA ILE A 649 -12.68 8.18 11.04
C ILE A 649 -12.88 9.71 11.05
N HIS A 650 -13.68 10.25 10.12
CA HIS A 650 -14.03 11.67 10.07
C HIS A 650 -14.73 12.13 11.36
N TYR A 651 -15.69 11.38 11.89
CA TYR A 651 -16.40 11.80 13.10
C TYR A 651 -15.54 11.84 14.36
N TYR A 652 -14.55 10.96 14.48
CA TYR A 652 -13.59 10.99 15.59
C TYR A 652 -12.57 12.14 15.49
N ASN A 653 -12.56 12.84 14.35
CA ASN A 653 -11.61 13.88 14.00
C ASN A 653 -12.32 15.05 13.32
N TRP A 654 -13.53 15.38 13.79
CA TRP A 654 -14.44 16.25 13.07
C TRP A 654 -13.83 17.63 12.89
N CYS A 655 -13.70 18.07 11.65
CA CYS A 655 -13.29 19.43 11.29
C CYS A 655 -13.99 19.81 10.00
N TRP A 656 -14.65 20.97 10.03
CA TRP A 656 -15.20 21.60 8.85
C TRP A 656 -14.11 22.41 8.16
N VAL A 657 -13.97 22.22 6.84
CA VAL A 657 -13.03 22.95 6.00
C VAL A 657 -13.82 23.72 4.96
N GLU A 658 -13.75 25.03 5.03
CA GLU A 658 -14.25 25.91 3.97
C GLU A 658 -13.06 26.30 3.10
N GLU A 659 -13.08 25.93 1.82
CA GLU A 659 -12.02 26.25 0.86
C GLU A 659 -12.53 27.19 -0.23
N PHE A 660 -11.80 28.27 -0.46
CA PHE A 660 -12.14 29.33 -1.41
C PHE A 660 -11.21 29.36 -2.63
N GLY A 661 -10.27 28.42 -2.71
CA GLY A 661 -9.33 28.25 -3.81
C GLY A 661 -9.95 27.59 -5.05
N ASP A 662 -9.15 27.36 -6.08
CA ASP A 662 -9.58 26.85 -7.40
C ASP A 662 -9.92 25.35 -7.44
N GLY A 663 -9.90 24.66 -6.29
CA GLY A 663 -10.22 23.23 -6.19
C GLY A 663 -9.17 22.30 -6.82
N SER A 664 -7.93 22.77 -7.04
CA SER A 664 -6.83 21.92 -7.48
C SER A 664 -6.22 21.12 -6.31
N PHE A 665 -6.87 20.02 -5.94
CA PHE A 665 -6.53 19.22 -4.75
C PHE A 665 -5.15 18.52 -4.77
N ASP A 666 -4.52 18.38 -5.95
CA ASP A 666 -3.25 17.66 -6.14
C ASP A 666 -2.20 18.47 -6.92
N TYR A 667 -2.47 19.74 -7.25
CA TYR A 667 -1.49 20.58 -7.94
C TYR A 667 -0.75 21.40 -6.89
N ASN A 668 0.55 21.14 -6.72
CA ASN A 668 1.43 22.00 -5.94
C ASN A 668 1.61 23.31 -6.70
N PRO A 669 1.23 24.45 -6.10
CA PRO A 669 2.19 25.54 -6.15
C PRO A 669 2.16 26.26 -4.83
N ASP A 670 3.11 25.96 -3.95
CA ASP A 670 3.46 26.79 -2.79
C ASP A 670 3.50 28.29 -3.13
N ASN A 671 3.69 28.63 -4.42
CA ASN A 671 3.76 29.98 -4.96
C ASN A 671 2.56 30.45 -5.84
N VAL A 672 1.36 29.87 -5.70
CA VAL A 672 0.15 30.38 -6.39
C VAL A 672 -0.70 31.27 -5.50
N VAL A 673 -1.32 32.26 -6.15
CA VAL A 673 -2.31 33.15 -5.54
C VAL A 673 -3.68 32.54 -5.79
N SER A 674 -4.26 31.93 -4.76
CA SER A 674 -5.60 31.35 -4.79
C SER A 674 -6.46 31.94 -3.67
N GLY A 675 -7.77 31.71 -3.70
CA GLY A 675 -8.69 32.18 -2.67
C GLY A 675 -9.41 33.49 -3.01
N ILE A 676 -10.16 34.01 -2.04
CA ILE A 676 -10.85 35.30 -2.17
C ILE A 676 -9.83 36.43 -1.99
N ASP A 677 -9.76 37.35 -2.95
CA ASP A 677 -8.91 38.54 -2.87
C ASP A 677 -9.43 39.51 -1.79
N LEU A 678 -8.62 39.70 -0.74
CA LEU A 678 -8.94 40.58 0.38
C LEU A 678 -8.67 42.06 0.08
N ASN A 679 -8.07 42.38 -1.07
CA ASN A 679 -8.01 43.76 -1.57
C ASN A 679 -9.39 44.28 -2.01
N LEU A 680 -10.32 43.38 -2.36
CA LEU A 680 -11.66 43.74 -2.83
C LEU A 680 -12.62 44.10 -1.69
N GLY A 681 -12.29 43.76 -0.44
CA GLY A 681 -13.06 44.11 0.74
C GLY A 681 -12.98 43.07 1.86
N GLU A 682 -13.48 43.47 3.04
CA GLU A 682 -13.63 42.57 4.20
C GLU A 682 -14.61 41.43 3.88
N GLN A 683 -14.22 40.21 4.24
CA GLN A 683 -15.04 39.01 4.16
C GLN A 683 -15.54 38.64 5.55
N LYS A 684 -16.85 38.45 5.68
CA LYS A 684 -17.49 37.98 6.91
C LYS A 684 -17.86 36.51 6.74
N TRP A 685 -17.29 35.63 7.55
CA TRP A 685 -17.66 34.22 7.61
C TRP A 685 -18.40 33.92 8.91
N ASP A 686 -19.53 33.24 8.82
CA ASP A 686 -20.31 32.79 9.98
C ASP A 686 -20.41 31.26 9.98
N PHE A 687 -20.21 30.66 11.14
CA PHE A 687 -20.57 29.27 11.42
C PHE A 687 -21.69 29.26 12.45
N VAL A 688 -22.80 28.60 12.13
CA VAL A 688 -23.96 28.49 13.01
C VAL A 688 -24.26 27.02 13.24
N ALA A 689 -24.07 26.56 14.47
CA ALA A 689 -24.30 25.19 14.90
C ALA A 689 -25.51 25.07 15.82
N PHE A 690 -26.18 23.93 15.68
CA PHE A 690 -27.29 23.49 16.52
C PHE A 690 -26.88 22.19 17.19
N LEU A 691 -26.94 22.16 18.51
CA LEU A 691 -26.53 21.06 19.36
C LEU A 691 -27.72 20.40 20.02
N ASN A 692 -27.67 19.08 20.12
CA ASN A 692 -28.64 18.29 20.85
C ASN A 692 -27.92 17.13 21.58
N PRO A 693 -27.77 17.17 22.92
CA PRO A 693 -28.28 18.17 23.88
C PRO A 693 -27.42 19.46 23.97
N ALA A 694 -27.92 20.46 24.71
CA ALA A 694 -27.16 21.67 25.04
C ALA A 694 -25.82 21.32 25.69
N SER A 695 -24.72 21.83 25.14
CA SER A 695 -23.36 21.50 25.58
C SER A 695 -22.51 22.77 25.65
N ASN A 696 -21.47 22.77 26.47
CA ASN A 696 -20.46 23.82 26.45
C ASN A 696 -19.39 23.36 25.48
N LEU A 697 -19.06 24.12 24.44
CA LEU A 697 -18.03 23.73 23.47
C LEU A 697 -17.08 24.89 23.20
N THR A 698 -15.80 24.54 23.07
CA THR A 698 -14.77 25.47 22.61
C THR A 698 -14.74 25.41 21.10
N HIS A 699 -15.19 26.47 20.44
CA HIS A 699 -15.04 26.64 19.01
C HIS A 699 -13.62 27.11 18.72
N GLN A 700 -12.93 26.42 17.83
CA GLN A 700 -11.62 26.80 17.35
C GLN A 700 -11.68 26.96 15.83
N SER A 701 -11.28 28.13 15.35
CA SER A 701 -11.14 28.43 13.93
C SER A 701 -9.69 28.76 13.59
N THR A 702 -9.14 28.15 12.53
CA THR A 702 -7.90 28.61 11.88
C THR A 702 -8.25 29.21 10.54
N ILE A 703 -7.98 30.50 10.38
CA ILE A 703 -8.10 31.23 9.12
C ILE A 703 -6.74 31.19 8.43
N VAL A 704 -6.69 30.66 7.21
CA VAL A 704 -5.47 30.60 6.40
C VAL A 704 -5.54 31.67 5.32
N CYS A 705 -4.64 32.66 5.43
CA CYS A 705 -4.43 33.65 4.38
C CYS A 705 -3.05 33.44 3.75
N LYS A 706 -2.84 33.95 2.54
CA LYS A 706 -1.51 34.03 1.93
C LYS A 706 -0.92 35.43 2.09
N ARG A 707 0.39 35.49 2.28
CA ARG A 707 1.20 36.72 2.22
C ARG A 707 2.39 36.51 1.32
N LYS A 708 2.85 37.58 0.68
CA LYS A 708 4.03 37.53 -0.18
C LYS A 708 5.27 37.90 0.63
N LEU A 709 6.16 36.93 0.84
CA LEU A 709 7.48 37.18 1.42
C LEU A 709 8.42 37.64 0.30
N VAL A 710 9.03 38.80 0.48
CA VAL A 710 10.02 39.36 -0.45
C VAL A 710 11.36 39.47 0.28
N ILE A 711 12.38 38.86 -0.32
CA ILE A 711 13.76 38.81 0.18
C ILE A 711 14.64 39.60 -0.78
N THR A 712 15.30 40.63 -0.26
CA THR A 712 16.23 41.48 -1.04
C THR A 712 17.56 41.58 -0.32
N GLY A 713 18.60 42.08 -0.99
CA GLY A 713 19.87 42.43 -0.34
C GLY A 713 19.72 43.45 0.81
N ASN A 714 18.64 44.25 0.84
CA ASN A 714 18.41 45.30 1.82
C ASN A 714 17.56 44.89 3.03
N GLY A 715 16.81 43.79 2.94
CA GLY A 715 15.88 43.38 3.98
C GLY A 715 14.83 42.36 3.53
N LEU A 716 14.05 41.90 4.51
CA LEU A 716 12.87 41.07 4.32
C LEU A 716 11.61 41.94 4.48
N VAL A 717 10.64 41.74 3.59
CA VAL A 717 9.34 42.41 3.66
C VAL A 717 8.23 41.39 3.47
N LEU A 718 7.18 41.50 4.28
CA LEU A 718 5.98 40.67 4.17
C LEU A 718 4.80 41.54 3.73
N ILE A 719 4.21 41.21 2.58
CA ILE A 719 3.17 42.01 1.88
C ILE A 719 1.81 41.31 1.90
#